data_AF-A0A5K3F1K4-F1
#
_entry.id   AF-A0A5K3F1K4-F1
#
_cell.length_a   1.000
_cell.length_b   1.000
_cell.length_c   1.000
_cell.angle_alpha   90.00
_cell.angle_beta   90.00
_cell.angle_gamma   90.00
#
_symmetry.space_group_name_H-M   'P 1'
#
loop_
_entity.id
_entity.type
_entity.pdbx_description
1 polymer ?
#
loop_
_entity_poly.entity_id
_entity_poly.type
_entity_poly.pdbx_seq_one_letter_code
_entity_poly.pdbx_strand_id
1 'polypeptide(L)'
;MESRLRDLRKSFSQRTSTVLQRELVPNAEEELGGSGEEGDETDGGVTDRASTAPSEALTGELDLGEGESGVKFTLWHQPPRCLHVRRPPCMIPASPDKLPFLKAEDTRTFYVVIDDGGDLAQKQPDDVEILGVQDDVPITWVFRLPPWLPTPTAFFTATVEPNCTFHIIWLFIVLLALIYNAIAIPLREAFDIYDRPEHMTFWLTCDSVADAIYLADLLIVKPRVQFTENGIVMTELQKCAKNYVRHLKFKLDVLSLIPLDLFSLIHWRLKARYRILRLLKLPILIEFFDRTDQRVKSGYAVRLAKILVYMIYVIHVESCGYYAFNRFHGLNATDWSIGNQHNNPYIYSFYVATKMATSIGNLAHATNPPEFIFMTVYWLTGVYVSAILIGQVTDILDSQRAEREAYRQLMDATITYLKRIRAPEKDIDKVRTWFNYNWDQQKTLDENMLIDALPLKLKTDMLIDVHYKTLSKVSLFKDCERTMIFDLICKLKPVLFLPGAFICEKGEVGLEMYIVKQGFVEVVGGPDLSTVFVTLKEGSVFGEISLLAIQGKNRRTANVRSKGYSTLFRLTKSDFEEAMKNYPVAYRKLKRKAQKMLQNDKQKAEEAAKSKEEGKAEKREKISERIGSLEIIPVERRLSRMSMVVDEV
;
A
#
# COMPACT_ATOMS: atom_id res chain seq x y z
N MET A 1 -4.73 -8.04 -4.55
CA MET A 1 -3.50 -7.23 -4.58
C MET A 1 -2.86 -7.13 -3.19
N GLU A 2 -3.60 -6.77 -2.15
CA GLU A 2 -3.04 -6.64 -0.79
C GLU A 2 -2.60 -7.94 -0.11
N SER A 3 -3.23 -9.09 -0.39
CA SER A 3 -2.73 -10.39 0.11
C SER A 3 -1.46 -10.81 -0.63
N ARG A 4 -1.45 -10.71 -1.97
CA ARG A 4 -0.26 -10.96 -2.80
C ARG A 4 0.93 -10.08 -2.42
N LEU A 5 0.72 -8.81 -2.05
CA LEU A 5 1.77 -7.92 -1.55
C LEU A 5 2.29 -8.35 -0.16
N ARG A 6 1.41 -8.86 0.72
CA ARG A 6 1.82 -9.43 2.01
C ARG A 6 2.62 -10.72 1.84
N ASP A 7 2.21 -11.58 0.94
CA ASP A 7 2.91 -12.83 0.64
C ASP A 7 4.24 -12.58 -0.07
N LEU A 8 4.31 -11.58 -0.94
CA LEU A 8 5.55 -11.11 -1.54
C LEU A 8 6.51 -10.53 -0.49
N ARG A 9 6.00 -9.75 0.47
CA ARG A 9 6.80 -9.19 1.57
C ARG A 9 7.34 -10.27 2.50
N LYS A 10 6.53 -11.28 2.83
CA LYS A 10 6.96 -12.46 3.59
C LYS A 10 7.99 -13.28 2.81
N SER A 11 7.74 -13.54 1.52
CA SER A 11 8.68 -14.27 0.65
C SER A 11 10.00 -13.52 0.45
N PHE A 12 9.99 -12.18 0.42
CA PHE A 12 11.19 -11.36 0.39
C PHE A 12 11.98 -11.52 1.68
N SER A 13 11.35 -11.30 2.84
CA SER A 13 12.00 -11.44 4.15
C SER A 13 12.57 -12.85 4.38
N GLN A 14 11.88 -13.88 3.91
CA GLN A 14 12.31 -15.28 4.00
C GLN A 14 13.46 -15.63 3.04
N ARG A 15 13.55 -14.94 1.88
CA ARG A 15 14.66 -15.08 0.93
C ARG A 15 15.89 -14.30 1.36
N THR A 16 15.72 -13.12 1.94
CA THR A 16 16.85 -12.35 2.51
C THR A 16 17.53 -13.16 3.61
N SER A 17 16.75 -13.86 4.45
CA SER A 17 17.29 -14.75 5.48
C SER A 17 17.95 -16.02 4.94
N THR A 18 17.45 -16.61 3.84
CA THR A 18 18.12 -17.78 3.22
C THR A 18 19.37 -17.42 2.41
N VAL A 19 19.44 -16.20 1.85
CA VAL A 19 20.66 -15.70 1.19
C VAL A 19 21.73 -15.39 2.23
N LEU A 20 21.36 -14.79 3.36
CA LEU A 20 22.25 -14.61 4.51
C LEU A 20 22.79 -15.95 5.03
N GLN A 21 21.97 -17.00 5.11
CA GLN A 21 22.42 -18.34 5.54
C GLN A 21 23.35 -19.04 4.54
N ARG A 22 23.31 -18.68 3.25
CA ARG A 22 24.12 -19.36 2.21
C ARG A 22 25.48 -18.71 1.99
N GLU A 23 25.64 -17.43 2.30
CA GLU A 23 26.94 -16.75 2.30
C GLU A 23 27.78 -17.06 3.56
N LEU A 24 27.17 -17.69 4.58
CA LEU A 24 27.82 -18.06 5.85
C LEU A 24 28.51 -19.44 5.85
N VAL A 25 28.66 -20.12 4.70
CA VAL A 25 29.45 -21.37 4.63
C VAL A 25 30.50 -21.28 3.51
N PRO A 26 31.73 -20.85 3.83
CA PRO A 26 32.90 -21.16 3.02
C PRO A 26 33.41 -22.57 3.37
N ASN A 27 33.63 -23.38 2.35
CA ASN A 27 34.48 -24.57 2.43
C ASN A 27 35.88 -24.16 2.89
N ALA A 28 36.45 -24.90 3.84
CA ALA A 28 37.87 -24.83 4.17
C ALA A 28 38.42 -26.26 4.34
N GLU A 29 38.84 -26.85 3.22
CA GLU A 29 39.99 -27.75 3.18
C GLU A 29 41.07 -26.99 2.40
N GLU A 30 42.09 -26.49 3.09
CA GLU A 30 43.49 -26.47 2.64
C GLU A 30 44.38 -25.76 3.68
N GLU A 31 45.30 -26.57 4.22
CA GLU A 31 46.69 -26.25 4.55
C GLU A 31 47.10 -25.45 5.83
N LEU A 32 47.78 -26.23 6.69
CA LEU A 32 49.11 -26.01 7.28
C LEU A 32 49.27 -25.15 8.55
N GLY A 33 49.46 -25.86 9.67
CA GLY A 33 50.79 -25.89 10.29
C GLY A 33 50.93 -25.45 11.76
N GLY A 34 51.12 -26.44 12.65
CA GLY A 34 52.29 -26.45 13.56
C GLY A 34 52.12 -26.10 15.05
N SER A 35 52.45 -27.10 15.88
CA SER A 35 52.96 -27.07 17.28
C SER A 35 52.01 -26.59 18.40
N GLY A 36 51.85 -27.25 19.54
CA GLY A 36 52.42 -28.48 20.11
C GLY A 36 51.84 -28.71 21.54
N GLU A 37 51.78 -29.99 21.94
CA GLU A 37 51.90 -30.59 23.30
C GLU A 37 50.97 -30.08 24.45
N GLU A 38 50.44 -30.86 25.40
CA GLU A 38 50.40 -32.29 25.75
C GLU A 38 49.39 -32.48 26.91
N GLY A 39 48.74 -33.66 27.00
CA GLY A 39 48.20 -34.30 28.23
C GLY A 39 46.89 -33.74 28.82
N ASP A 40 45.97 -34.50 29.44
CA ASP A 40 45.84 -35.92 29.75
C ASP A 40 44.38 -36.20 30.17
N GLU A 41 44.02 -37.48 30.23
CA GLU A 41 42.72 -38.15 30.35
C GLU A 41 41.89 -37.87 31.63
N THR A 42 40.54 -37.98 31.54
CA THR A 42 39.74 -39.09 32.14
C THR A 42 38.23 -38.79 32.27
N ASP A 43 37.44 -39.60 31.55
CA ASP A 43 36.25 -40.39 31.91
C ASP A 43 35.06 -39.88 32.77
N GLY A 44 33.84 -40.20 32.29
CA GLY A 44 32.73 -40.67 33.14
C GLY A 44 31.41 -39.86 33.23
N GLY A 45 30.36 -40.30 32.53
CA GLY A 45 29.05 -40.56 33.18
C GLY A 45 27.88 -39.56 33.03
N VAL A 46 27.12 -39.72 31.95
CA VAL A 46 25.65 -39.58 31.73
C VAL A 46 24.74 -39.21 32.93
N THR A 47 23.87 -38.19 32.77
CA THR A 47 22.39 -38.30 32.84
C THR A 47 21.65 -36.98 32.51
N ASP A 48 20.56 -37.13 31.74
CA ASP A 48 19.65 -36.10 31.23
C ASP A 48 18.97 -35.22 32.30
N ARG A 49 18.80 -33.92 32.00
CA ARG A 49 17.50 -33.22 32.13
C ARG A 49 17.48 -31.88 31.40
N ALA A 50 16.45 -31.71 30.58
CA ALA A 50 16.14 -30.54 29.80
C ALA A 50 15.77 -29.32 30.66
N SER A 51 16.33 -28.15 30.32
CA SER A 51 15.57 -26.90 30.23
C SER A 51 16.41 -25.81 29.55
N THR A 52 15.75 -25.14 28.62
CA THR A 52 16.21 -24.08 27.74
C THR A 52 16.57 -22.79 28.48
N ALA A 53 17.81 -22.32 28.32
CA ALA A 53 18.23 -20.93 28.52
C ALA A 53 18.75 -20.40 27.16
N PRO A 54 18.47 -19.14 26.77
CA PRO A 54 19.05 -18.55 25.57
C PRO A 54 20.48 -18.09 25.88
N SER A 55 21.44 -18.68 25.18
CA SER A 55 22.86 -18.32 25.23
C SER A 55 23.12 -16.97 24.57
N GLU A 56 23.91 -16.17 25.28
CA GLU A 56 24.76 -15.07 24.84
C GLU A 56 25.18 -15.17 23.36
N ALA A 57 24.83 -14.14 22.59
CA ALA A 57 25.38 -13.93 21.26
C ALA A 57 26.63 -13.05 21.39
N LEU A 58 27.76 -13.65 21.03
CA LEU A 58 29.07 -13.02 20.82
C LEU A 58 28.96 -11.70 20.06
N THR A 59 29.54 -10.66 20.67
CA THR A 59 30.04 -9.45 20.02
C THR A 59 31.20 -9.81 19.08
N GLY A 60 31.01 -9.59 17.78
CA GLY A 60 32.07 -9.55 16.79
C GLY A 60 31.94 -8.25 16.01
N GLU A 61 32.84 -7.30 16.31
CA GLU A 61 32.99 -6.05 15.59
C GLU A 61 33.26 -6.32 14.10
N LEU A 62 32.42 -5.74 13.24
CA LEU A 62 32.71 -5.57 11.83
C LEU A 62 33.35 -4.20 11.68
N ASP A 63 34.68 -4.20 11.54
CA ASP A 63 35.53 -3.05 11.26
C ASP A 63 35.11 -2.42 9.91
N LEU A 64 34.23 -1.42 9.99
CA LEU A 64 33.93 -0.50 8.91
C LEU A 64 34.95 0.63 9.03
N GLY A 65 35.99 0.52 8.20
CA GLY A 65 37.14 1.41 8.08
C GLY A 65 37.01 2.81 8.69
N GLU A 66 38.04 3.17 9.45
CA GLU A 66 38.34 4.52 9.90
C GLU A 66 38.07 5.57 8.79
N GLY A 67 37.04 6.39 9.01
CA GLY A 67 36.68 7.46 8.08
C GLY A 67 35.38 8.18 8.44
N GLU A 68 35.54 9.33 9.11
CA GLU A 68 34.52 10.36 9.37
C GLU A 68 33.65 10.20 10.64
N SER A 69 34.19 10.77 11.72
CA SER A 69 33.40 11.41 12.78
C SER A 69 32.30 12.32 12.20
N GLY A 70 31.02 11.95 12.36
CA GLY A 70 29.90 12.90 12.18
C GLY A 70 28.73 12.48 11.28
N VAL A 71 28.28 11.21 11.31
CA VAL A 71 27.02 10.85 10.66
C VAL A 71 25.84 11.49 11.40
N LYS A 72 25.41 12.66 10.93
CA LYS A 72 24.17 13.31 11.40
C LYS A 72 22.97 12.53 10.88
N PHE A 73 22.35 11.75 11.75
CA PHE A 73 21.08 11.10 11.44
C PHE A 73 19.99 12.15 11.13
N THR A 74 19.24 11.94 10.05
CA THR A 74 17.99 12.67 9.82
C THR A 74 16.96 12.27 10.89
N LEU A 75 15.92 13.08 11.09
CA LEU A 75 14.89 12.86 12.12
C LEU A 75 14.21 11.45 12.07
N TRP A 76 14.48 10.64 11.04
CA TRP A 76 13.75 9.42 10.67
C TRP A 76 14.60 8.16 10.56
N HIS A 77 15.93 8.27 10.61
CA HIS A 77 16.84 7.12 10.73
C HIS A 77 17.37 7.06 12.16
N GLN A 78 16.47 6.77 13.11
CA GLN A 78 16.83 6.51 14.50
C GLN A 78 16.62 5.01 14.80
N PRO A 79 17.49 4.37 15.60
CA PRO A 79 17.27 3.00 16.05
C PRO A 79 15.92 2.86 16.78
N PRO A 80 15.34 1.65 16.89
CA PRO A 80 14.13 1.44 17.68
C PRO A 80 14.36 1.85 19.14
N ARG A 81 13.54 2.78 19.66
CA ARG A 81 13.73 3.38 20.99
C ARG A 81 12.70 2.91 22.00
N CYS A 82 13.14 2.84 23.26
CA CYS A 82 12.31 2.45 24.39
C CYS A 82 12.40 3.48 25.52
N LEU A 83 11.27 3.82 26.12
CA LEU A 83 11.19 4.62 27.34
C LEU A 83 11.22 3.66 28.54
N HIS A 84 12.22 3.79 29.40
CA HIS A 84 12.33 3.03 30.65
C HIS A 84 11.85 3.90 31.81
N VAL A 85 10.79 3.46 32.48
CA VAL A 85 10.23 4.12 33.68
C VAL A 85 10.39 3.18 34.86
N ARG A 86 11.28 3.50 35.80
CA ARG A 86 11.52 2.67 36.99
C ARG A 86 10.76 3.21 38.21
N ARG A 87 10.11 2.32 38.95
CA ARG A 87 9.43 2.66 40.22
C ARG A 87 10.45 2.77 41.36
N PRO A 88 10.32 3.74 42.29
CA PRO A 88 11.20 3.82 43.45
C PRO A 88 10.96 2.65 44.43
N PRO A 89 12.04 2.11 45.05
CA PRO A 89 11.98 0.93 45.93
C PRO A 89 11.23 1.17 47.25
N CYS A 90 10.97 2.42 47.64
CA CYS A 90 10.22 2.78 48.86
C CYS A 90 8.72 2.47 48.82
N MET A 91 8.18 1.99 47.69
CA MET A 91 6.75 1.72 47.50
C MET A 91 6.39 0.22 47.44
N ILE A 92 7.27 -0.67 47.91
CA ILE A 92 6.96 -2.10 48.04
C ILE A 92 5.94 -2.28 49.18
N PRO A 93 4.81 -2.98 48.98
CA PRO A 93 3.92 -3.35 50.08
C PRO A 93 4.64 -4.36 50.98
N ALA A 94 5.01 -3.94 52.19
CA ALA A 94 5.64 -4.83 53.16
C ALA A 94 4.63 -5.88 53.64
N SER A 95 4.98 -7.16 53.48
CA SER A 95 4.34 -8.26 54.22
C SER A 95 4.61 -8.08 55.73
N PRO A 96 3.63 -8.31 56.61
CA PRO A 96 3.72 -7.92 58.03
C PRO A 96 4.84 -8.62 58.83
N ASP A 97 5.45 -9.69 58.32
CA ASP A 97 6.29 -10.57 59.15
C ASP A 97 7.81 -10.39 58.98
N LYS A 98 8.30 -9.50 58.12
CA LYS A 98 9.75 -9.21 58.03
C LYS A 98 10.02 -7.73 57.71
N LEU A 99 10.68 -7.04 58.63
CA LEU A 99 11.21 -5.68 58.42
C LEU A 99 12.58 -5.77 57.72
N PRO A 100 12.74 -5.25 56.48
CA PRO A 100 14.05 -5.13 55.87
C PRO A 100 14.75 -3.86 56.37
N PHE A 101 16.03 -3.97 56.73
CA PHE A 101 16.89 -2.83 57.04
C PHE A 101 17.41 -2.22 55.73
N LEU A 102 17.05 -0.96 55.46
CA LEU A 102 17.62 -0.14 54.38
C LEU A 102 18.75 0.71 54.94
N LYS A 103 19.94 0.64 54.33
CA LYS A 103 21.07 1.53 54.65
C LYS A 103 21.23 2.58 53.54
N ALA A 104 21.36 3.82 53.99
CA ALA A 104 21.81 5.03 53.29
C ALA A 104 20.77 5.85 52.47
N GLU A 105 21.13 7.13 52.40
CA GLU A 105 20.31 8.34 52.37
C GLU A 105 19.71 8.67 51.00
N ASP A 106 18.44 9.11 51.02
CA ASP A 106 17.68 9.74 49.94
C ASP A 106 17.50 9.00 48.60
N THR A 107 16.42 8.23 48.48
CA THR A 107 15.91 7.72 47.18
C THR A 107 14.42 8.00 46.98
N ARG A 108 14.07 9.28 46.86
CA ARG A 108 12.69 9.75 46.57
C ARG A 108 12.47 10.26 45.14
N THR A 109 13.26 9.83 44.14
CA THR A 109 13.12 10.34 42.77
C THR A 109 12.76 9.25 41.78
N PHE A 110 11.65 9.45 41.07
CA PHE A 110 11.39 8.76 39.79
C PHE A 110 12.46 9.18 38.79
N TYR A 111 13.04 8.24 38.05
CA TYR A 111 13.89 8.54 36.92
C TYR A 111 13.29 7.96 35.64
N VAL A 112 13.14 8.82 34.63
CA VAL A 112 12.65 8.49 33.30
C VAL A 112 13.84 8.57 32.37
N VAL A 113 14.23 7.45 31.75
CA VAL A 113 15.35 7.40 30.80
C VAL A 113 14.84 6.97 29.44
N ILE A 114 15.22 7.74 28.41
CA ILE A 114 14.95 7.42 27.02
C ILE A 114 16.18 6.66 26.51
N ASP A 115 15.99 5.39 26.15
CA ASP A 115 17.01 4.60 25.47
C ASP A 115 17.05 5.00 24.00
N ASP A 116 18.10 5.73 23.62
CA ASP A 116 18.36 6.18 22.26
C ASP A 116 19.26 5.19 21.46
N GLY A 117 19.47 3.98 21.96
CA GLY A 117 20.31 2.96 21.31
C GLY A 117 21.82 3.16 21.55
N GLY A 118 22.19 3.87 22.62
CA GLY A 118 23.56 3.95 23.13
C GLY A 118 23.67 3.24 24.49
N ASP A 119 24.88 2.82 24.86
CA ASP A 119 25.16 2.01 26.06
C ASP A 119 24.57 2.60 27.35
N LEU A 120 23.40 2.09 27.72
CA LEU A 120 22.82 2.24 29.05
C LEU A 120 23.61 1.49 30.14
N ALA A 121 24.64 0.74 29.76
CA ALA A 121 25.48 -0.05 30.65
C ALA A 121 26.44 0.80 31.53
N GLN A 122 26.69 2.07 31.21
CA GLN A 122 27.74 2.85 31.88
C GLN A 122 27.28 3.90 32.91
N LYS A 123 25.99 3.97 33.24
CA LYS A 123 25.52 4.83 34.34
C LYS A 123 24.52 4.10 35.24
N GLN A 124 24.97 3.06 35.93
CA GLN A 124 24.38 2.67 37.21
C GLN A 124 24.84 3.67 38.28
N PRO A 125 23.94 4.42 38.94
CA PRO A 125 24.24 4.95 40.27
C PRO A 125 24.27 3.77 41.25
N ASP A 126 25.39 3.64 41.97
CA ASP A 126 25.75 2.66 43.00
C ASP A 126 24.63 1.69 43.44
N ASP A 127 24.82 0.41 43.15
CA ASP A 127 23.89 -0.68 43.47
C ASP A 127 23.59 -0.75 44.98
N VAL A 128 22.31 -0.66 45.35
CA VAL A 128 21.82 -0.99 46.70
C VAL A 128 21.40 -2.46 46.71
N GLU A 129 22.17 -3.31 47.39
CA GLU A 129 21.81 -4.71 47.65
C GLU A 129 20.63 -4.80 48.64
N ILE A 130 19.51 -5.37 48.20
CA ILE A 130 18.38 -5.75 49.06
C ILE A 130 18.42 -7.28 49.22
N LEU A 131 18.89 -7.76 50.38
CA LEU A 131 18.89 -9.19 50.70
C LEU A 131 17.48 -9.66 51.11
N GLY A 132 16.92 -10.64 50.38
CA GLY A 132 15.84 -11.49 50.89
C GLY A 132 14.44 -11.37 50.28
N VAL A 133 14.28 -10.95 49.01
CA VAL A 133 13.01 -11.07 48.28
C VAL A 133 13.19 -11.92 47.03
N GLN A 134 12.29 -12.88 46.84
CA GLN A 134 12.21 -13.76 45.69
C GLN A 134 11.68 -12.95 44.50
N ASP A 135 12.48 -12.85 43.44
CA ASP A 135 12.21 -12.11 42.20
C ASP A 135 10.92 -12.57 41.54
N ASP A 136 9.90 -11.69 41.40
CA ASP A 136 8.88 -11.83 40.34
C ASP A 136 7.97 -10.61 40.13
N VAL A 137 8.45 -9.37 40.33
CA VAL A 137 7.73 -8.17 39.86
C VAL A 137 8.68 -7.23 39.12
N PRO A 138 8.52 -7.02 37.79
CA PRO A 138 9.39 -6.12 37.04
C PRO A 138 9.21 -4.68 37.52
N ILE A 139 10.29 -4.10 38.08
CA ILE A 139 10.33 -2.74 38.67
C ILE A 139 10.42 -1.64 37.58
N THR A 140 10.61 -2.04 36.32
CA THR A 140 10.84 -1.15 35.17
C THR A 140 9.78 -1.38 34.08
N TRP A 141 9.03 -0.34 33.75
CA TRP A 141 8.12 -0.35 32.60
C TRP A 141 8.85 0.11 31.34
N VAL A 142 8.73 -0.66 30.26
CA VAL A 142 9.35 -0.36 28.96
C VAL A 142 8.27 -0.02 27.94
N PHE A 143 8.22 1.24 27.49
CA PHE A 143 7.32 1.66 26.44
C PHE A 143 8.09 1.85 25.14
N ARG A 144 7.75 1.10 24.10
CA ARG A 144 8.32 1.33 22.76
C ARG A 144 7.81 2.66 22.23
N LEU A 145 8.71 3.60 21.98
CA LEU A 145 8.36 4.87 21.38
C LEU A 145 8.08 4.65 19.88
N PRO A 146 7.09 5.33 19.30
CA PRO A 146 6.86 5.23 17.88
C PRO A 146 8.11 5.69 17.10
N PRO A 147 8.46 5.06 15.97
CA PRO A 147 9.63 5.42 15.17
C PRO A 147 9.64 6.88 14.67
N TRP A 148 8.50 7.56 14.77
CA TRP A 148 8.30 8.92 14.31
C TRP A 148 8.57 10.01 15.37
N LEU A 149 8.78 9.64 16.64
CA LEU A 149 8.95 10.61 17.73
C LEU A 149 10.43 10.99 17.88
N PRO A 150 10.86 12.24 17.62
CA PRO A 150 12.26 12.65 17.70
C PRO A 150 12.79 12.80 19.13
N THR A 151 14.11 12.63 19.31
CA THR A 151 14.83 12.95 20.55
C THR A 151 14.82 14.45 20.79
N PRO A 152 14.80 14.97 22.03
CA PRO A 152 14.82 16.42 22.27
C PRO A 152 16.02 17.13 21.62
N THR A 153 17.21 16.52 21.64
CA THR A 153 18.43 17.07 21.02
C THR A 153 18.40 17.02 19.49
N ALA A 154 17.97 15.91 18.91
CA ALA A 154 17.76 15.76 17.47
C ALA A 154 16.59 16.64 16.98
N PHE A 155 15.60 16.87 17.84
CA PHE A 155 14.45 17.70 17.54
C PHE A 155 14.84 19.14 17.31
N PHE A 156 15.93 19.67 17.86
CA PHE A 156 16.37 21.05 17.57
C PHE A 156 17.42 21.13 16.46
N THR A 157 18.17 20.06 16.20
CA THR A 157 19.33 20.09 15.28
C THR A 157 19.07 19.50 13.89
N ALA A 158 18.04 18.66 13.73
CA ALA A 158 17.74 18.01 12.45
C ALA A 158 17.02 18.93 11.44
N THR A 159 17.00 18.60 10.15
CA THR A 159 16.06 19.22 9.20
C THR A 159 14.81 18.36 9.02
N VAL A 160 13.72 18.99 8.56
CA VAL A 160 12.41 18.35 8.38
C VAL A 160 12.19 18.06 6.91
N GLU A 161 12.07 16.78 6.57
CA GLU A 161 11.69 16.38 5.21
C GLU A 161 10.22 16.78 4.94
N PRO A 162 9.89 17.39 3.79
CA PRO A 162 8.55 17.91 3.53
C PRO A 162 7.42 16.87 3.52
N ASN A 163 7.70 15.62 3.15
CA ASN A 163 6.71 14.55 3.04
C ASN A 163 6.68 13.61 4.25
N CYS A 164 7.47 13.90 5.29
CA CYS A 164 7.54 13.06 6.48
C CYS A 164 6.24 13.12 7.31
N THR A 165 6.01 12.07 8.11
CA THR A 165 4.77 11.92 8.89
C THR A 165 4.62 13.04 9.91
N PHE A 166 5.71 13.41 10.59
CA PHE A 166 5.70 14.50 11.58
C PHE A 166 5.28 15.81 10.95
N HIS A 167 5.81 16.16 9.77
CA HIS A 167 5.47 17.42 9.13
C HIS A 167 3.98 17.46 8.81
N ILE A 168 3.39 16.38 8.31
CA ILE A 168 1.95 16.30 8.04
C ILE A 168 1.13 16.41 9.33
N ILE A 169 1.56 15.75 10.42
CA ILE A 169 0.89 15.87 11.74
C ILE A 169 1.01 17.30 12.28
N TRP A 170 2.16 17.94 12.13
CA TRP A 170 2.38 19.32 12.53
C TRP A 170 1.51 20.28 11.70
N LEU A 171 1.48 20.10 10.38
CA LEU A 171 0.59 20.85 9.49
C LEU A 171 -0.88 20.67 9.86
N PHE A 172 -1.28 19.48 10.34
CA PHE A 172 -2.62 19.26 10.87
C PHE A 172 -2.90 20.07 12.14
N ILE A 173 -1.95 20.17 13.06
CA ILE A 173 -2.07 21.02 14.27
C ILE A 173 -2.19 22.50 13.88
N VAL A 174 -1.37 22.98 12.94
CA VAL A 174 -1.46 24.35 12.43
C VAL A 174 -2.78 24.58 11.69
N LEU A 175 -3.28 23.57 10.97
CA LEU A 175 -4.59 23.61 10.32
C LEU A 175 -5.73 23.72 11.35
N LEU A 176 -5.67 23.02 12.49
CA LEU A 176 -6.66 23.17 13.55
C LEU A 176 -6.69 24.61 14.10
N ALA A 177 -5.52 25.23 14.30
CA ALA A 177 -5.43 26.63 14.69
C ALA A 177 -6.00 27.58 13.61
N LEU A 178 -5.79 27.27 12.32
CA LEU A 178 -6.43 28.01 11.23
C LEU A 178 -7.95 27.84 11.22
N ILE A 179 -8.46 26.61 11.35
CA ILE A 179 -9.91 26.34 11.39
C ILE A 179 -10.55 27.08 12.57
N TYR A 180 -9.91 27.07 13.74
CA TYR A 180 -10.35 27.86 14.89
C TYR A 180 -10.46 29.35 14.55
N ASN A 181 -9.39 29.98 14.04
CA ASN A 181 -9.42 31.40 13.69
C ASN A 181 -10.44 31.71 12.59
N ALA A 182 -10.55 30.84 11.58
CA ALA A 182 -11.49 30.97 10.48
C ALA A 182 -12.95 30.95 10.95
N ILE A 183 -13.29 30.14 11.95
CA ILE A 183 -14.64 30.07 12.52
C ILE A 183 -14.86 31.19 13.55
N ALA A 184 -13.91 31.39 14.47
CA ALA A 184 -14.09 32.28 15.61
C ALA A 184 -14.19 33.75 15.21
N ILE A 185 -13.43 34.20 14.21
CA ILE A 185 -13.40 35.62 13.78
C ILE A 185 -14.76 36.09 13.24
N PRO A 186 -15.34 35.48 12.18
CA PRO A 186 -16.65 35.90 11.66
C PRO A 186 -17.78 35.65 12.66
N LEU A 187 -17.70 34.58 13.46
CA LEU A 187 -18.67 34.30 14.50
C LEU A 187 -18.73 35.43 15.55
N ARG A 188 -17.58 35.84 16.08
CA ARG A 188 -17.51 36.88 17.12
C ARG A 188 -17.84 38.27 16.58
N GLU A 189 -17.48 38.58 15.34
CA GLU A 189 -17.85 39.88 14.74
C GLU A 189 -19.36 39.98 14.48
N ALA A 190 -20.02 38.88 14.07
CA ALA A 190 -21.46 38.87 13.82
C ALA A 190 -22.29 38.79 15.11
N PHE A 191 -21.97 37.84 16.00
CA PHE A 191 -22.78 37.49 17.17
C PHE A 191 -22.20 38.09 18.47
N ASP A 192 -22.81 39.16 18.97
CA ASP A 192 -22.41 39.85 20.20
C ASP A 192 -22.67 39.07 21.50
N ILE A 193 -23.54 38.06 21.45
CA ILE A 193 -23.86 37.19 22.59
C ILE A 193 -22.60 36.50 23.14
N TYR A 194 -21.62 36.23 22.28
CA TYR A 194 -20.40 35.51 22.64
C TYR A 194 -19.27 36.41 23.17
N ASP A 195 -19.40 37.74 23.06
CA ASP A 195 -18.43 38.73 23.55
C ASP A 195 -18.72 39.18 25.00
N ARG A 196 -19.58 38.45 25.73
CA ARG A 196 -19.86 38.70 27.15
C ARG A 196 -18.61 38.51 28.01
N PRO A 197 -18.45 39.29 29.10
CA PRO A 197 -17.27 39.25 29.96
C PRO A 197 -17.01 37.85 30.57
N GLU A 198 -18.06 37.05 30.76
CA GLU A 198 -17.97 35.68 31.28
C GLU A 198 -17.15 34.73 30.36
N HIS A 199 -17.17 34.98 29.05
CA HIS A 199 -16.47 34.15 28.06
C HIS A 199 -15.09 34.70 27.68
N MET A 200 -14.71 35.87 28.20
CA MET A 200 -13.49 36.59 27.83
C MET A 200 -12.22 35.75 28.08
N THR A 201 -12.13 35.09 29.24
CA THR A 201 -10.99 34.26 29.62
C THR A 201 -10.83 33.05 28.70
N PHE A 202 -11.95 32.44 28.30
CA PHE A 202 -11.96 31.31 27.38
C PHE A 202 -11.43 31.73 26.00
N TRP A 203 -11.94 32.83 25.44
CA TRP A 203 -11.48 33.34 24.15
C TRP A 203 -10.02 33.72 24.16
N LEU A 204 -9.56 34.42 25.20
CA LEU A 204 -8.15 34.79 25.34
C LEU A 204 -7.24 33.56 25.40
N THR A 205 -7.66 32.51 26.09
CA THR A 205 -6.90 31.25 26.17
C THR A 205 -6.80 30.58 24.81
N CYS A 206 -7.93 30.41 24.11
CA CYS A 206 -7.95 29.79 22.78
C CYS A 206 -7.17 30.61 21.73
N ASP A 207 -7.31 31.93 21.75
CA ASP A 207 -6.58 32.86 20.88
C ASP A 207 -5.07 32.78 21.14
N SER A 208 -4.65 32.73 22.41
CA SER A 208 -3.24 32.60 22.80
C SER A 208 -2.65 31.26 22.38
N VAL A 209 -3.41 30.17 22.50
CA VAL A 209 -2.98 28.83 22.05
C VAL A 209 -2.80 28.80 20.53
N ALA A 210 -3.74 29.36 19.77
CA ALA A 210 -3.64 29.42 18.31
C ALA A 210 -2.44 30.28 17.85
N ASP A 211 -2.18 31.41 18.50
CA ASP A 211 -1.03 32.27 18.21
C ASP A 211 0.30 31.60 18.59
N ALA A 212 0.34 30.85 19.70
CA ALA A 212 1.51 30.06 20.10
C ALA A 212 1.85 28.97 19.06
N ILE A 213 0.83 28.29 18.50
CA ILE A 213 1.02 27.30 17.43
C ILE A 213 1.60 27.96 16.16
N TYR A 214 1.08 29.13 15.76
CA TYR A 214 1.62 29.87 14.60
C TYR A 214 3.04 30.36 14.82
N LEU A 215 3.36 30.80 16.04
CA LEU A 215 4.70 31.22 16.40
C LEU A 215 5.68 30.04 16.37
N ALA A 216 5.29 28.88 16.90
CA ALA A 216 6.08 27.66 16.82
C ALA A 216 6.29 27.20 15.37
N ASP A 217 5.29 27.34 14.50
CA ASP A 217 5.40 27.00 13.07
C ASP A 217 6.41 27.91 12.37
N LEU A 218 6.34 29.22 12.62
CA LEU A 218 7.22 30.23 12.05
C LEU A 218 8.67 30.09 12.53
N LEU A 219 8.88 29.86 13.83
CA LEU A 219 10.23 29.87 14.43
C LEU A 219 10.91 28.50 14.38
N ILE A 220 10.16 27.43 14.58
CA ILE A 220 10.73 26.08 14.77
C ILE A 220 10.64 25.27 13.49
N VAL A 221 9.46 25.15 12.86
CA VAL A 221 9.27 24.14 11.80
C VAL A 221 9.61 24.67 10.41
N LYS A 222 8.99 25.76 9.95
CA LYS A 222 9.14 26.26 8.56
C LYS A 222 10.60 26.58 8.14
N PRO A 223 11.45 27.18 8.99
CA PRO A 223 12.85 27.44 8.64
C PRO A 223 13.69 26.16 8.44
N ARG A 224 13.20 25.00 8.91
CA ARG A 224 13.92 23.72 8.89
C ARG A 224 13.43 22.78 7.80
N VAL A 225 12.41 23.17 7.04
CA VAL A 225 11.89 22.36 5.94
C VAL A 225 12.93 22.29 4.82
N GLN A 226 13.27 21.07 4.41
CA GLN A 226 14.22 20.83 3.33
C GLN A 226 13.62 21.29 2.00
N PHE A 227 14.49 21.75 1.10
CA PHE A 227 14.12 22.14 -0.25
C PHE A 227 15.12 21.55 -1.24
N THR A 228 14.66 21.39 -2.48
CA THR A 228 15.50 20.87 -3.56
C THR A 228 16.01 22.04 -4.39
N GLU A 229 17.33 22.14 -4.54
CA GLU A 229 18.00 23.12 -5.38
C GLU A 229 18.95 22.39 -6.32
N ASN A 230 18.81 22.61 -7.64
CA ASN A 230 19.58 21.90 -8.68
C ASN A 230 19.52 20.36 -8.58
N GLY A 231 18.40 19.80 -8.11
CA GLY A 231 18.22 18.35 -7.95
C GLY A 231 18.81 17.76 -6.67
N ILE A 232 19.47 18.57 -5.82
CA ILE A 232 20.03 18.13 -4.54
C ILE A 232 19.13 18.60 -3.41
N VAL A 233 18.80 17.70 -2.48
CA VAL A 233 18.04 18.04 -1.27
C VAL A 233 18.99 18.73 -0.29
N MET A 234 18.72 20.00 -0.01
CA MET A 234 19.52 20.77 0.94
C MET A 234 19.10 20.42 2.37
N THR A 235 20.04 19.87 3.14
CA THR A 235 19.84 19.42 4.53
C THR A 235 20.43 20.38 5.57
N GLU A 236 21.09 21.46 5.12
CA GLU A 236 21.69 22.48 5.99
C GLU A 236 20.66 23.50 6.49
N LEU A 237 20.54 23.65 7.81
CA LEU A 237 19.59 24.55 8.48
C LEU A 237 19.70 26.00 8.01
N GLN A 238 20.92 26.52 7.87
CA GLN A 238 21.13 27.92 7.48
C GLN A 238 20.64 28.21 6.05
N LYS A 239 20.83 27.26 5.14
CA LYS A 239 20.35 27.36 3.75
C LYS A 239 18.81 27.27 3.71
N CYS A 240 18.21 26.34 4.46
CA CYS A 240 16.75 26.21 4.58
C CYS A 240 16.11 27.50 5.11
N ALA A 241 16.65 28.06 6.19
CA ALA A 241 16.13 29.29 6.79
C ALA A 241 16.25 30.49 5.84
N LYS A 242 17.42 30.66 5.19
CA LYS A 242 17.65 31.74 4.22
C LYS A 242 16.73 31.61 3.00
N ASN A 243 16.47 30.39 2.55
CA ASN A 243 15.52 30.14 1.46
C ASN A 243 14.09 30.52 1.88
N TYR A 244 13.66 30.09 3.06
CA TYR A 244 12.32 30.40 3.58
C TYR A 244 12.08 31.91 3.72
N VAL A 245 13.02 32.66 4.30
CA VAL A 245 12.90 34.13 4.50
C VAL A 245 12.77 34.90 3.18
N ARG A 246 13.31 34.37 2.07
CA ARG A 246 13.19 35.00 0.74
C ARG A 246 11.81 34.80 0.11
N HIS A 247 11.09 33.74 0.47
CA HIS A 247 9.80 33.42 -0.12
C HIS A 247 8.66 34.27 0.44
N LEU A 248 7.64 34.54 -0.39
CA LEU A 248 6.43 35.27 0.01
C LEU A 248 5.72 34.63 1.21
N LYS A 249 5.84 33.30 1.37
CA LYS A 249 5.28 32.54 2.50
C LYS A 249 5.73 33.13 3.84
N PHE A 250 7.02 33.41 4.01
CA PHE A 250 7.54 34.03 5.24
C PHE A 250 6.90 35.40 5.51
N LYS A 251 6.74 36.24 4.48
CA LYS A 251 6.11 37.56 4.65
C LYS A 251 4.65 37.45 5.11
N LEU A 252 3.90 36.51 4.54
CA LEU A 252 2.52 36.23 4.95
C LEU A 252 2.46 35.67 6.37
N ASP A 253 3.40 34.79 6.72
CA ASP A 253 3.48 34.19 8.05
C ASP A 253 3.79 35.24 9.13
N VAL A 254 4.71 36.16 8.88
CA VAL A 254 5.02 37.28 9.78
C VAL A 254 3.84 38.24 9.89
N LEU A 255 3.21 38.61 8.77
CA LEU A 255 2.06 39.51 8.75
C LEU A 255 0.86 38.92 9.51
N SER A 256 0.69 37.59 9.46
CA SER A 256 -0.39 36.89 10.17
C SER A 256 -0.26 36.91 11.70
N LEU A 257 0.95 37.14 12.22
CA LEU A 257 1.28 37.13 13.65
C LEU A 257 1.40 38.53 14.25
N ILE A 258 1.14 39.60 13.49
CA ILE A 258 1.15 40.95 14.04
C ILE A 258 0.07 41.04 15.13
N PRO A 259 0.43 41.37 16.38
CA PRO A 259 -0.49 41.34 17.51
C PRO A 259 -1.36 42.61 17.56
N LEU A 260 -2.11 42.89 16.49
CA LEU A 260 -3.05 44.00 16.42
C LEU A 260 -4.15 43.90 17.49
N ASP A 261 -4.37 42.70 18.02
CA ASP A 261 -5.32 42.44 19.10
C ASP A 261 -4.93 43.17 20.39
N LEU A 262 -3.66 43.54 20.58
CA LEU A 262 -3.24 44.34 21.74
C LEU A 262 -3.90 45.73 21.78
N PHE A 263 -4.28 46.29 20.62
CA PHE A 263 -5.05 47.55 20.57
C PHE A 263 -6.47 47.40 21.14
N SER A 264 -6.98 46.17 21.21
CA SER A 264 -8.29 45.89 21.81
C SER A 264 -8.28 45.94 23.35
N LEU A 265 -7.11 45.76 23.98
CA LEU A 265 -6.92 45.94 25.43
C LEU A 265 -7.07 47.40 25.85
N ILE A 266 -6.69 48.34 25.00
CA ILE A 266 -6.84 49.79 25.25
C ILE A 266 -8.33 50.19 25.35
N HIS A 267 -9.20 49.50 24.61
CA HIS A 267 -10.64 49.81 24.55
C HIS A 267 -11.49 48.95 25.52
N TRP A 268 -10.85 48.12 26.36
CA TRP A 268 -11.49 47.18 27.28
C TRP A 268 -12.53 46.24 26.62
N ARG A 269 -12.41 46.04 25.29
CA ARG A 269 -13.31 45.20 24.48
C ARG A 269 -12.50 44.49 23.39
N LEU A 270 -12.44 43.15 23.46
CA LEU A 270 -11.81 42.31 22.45
C LEU A 270 -12.65 42.29 21.17
N LYS A 271 -12.33 43.17 20.21
CA LYS A 271 -12.98 43.15 18.89
C LYS A 271 -12.29 42.15 17.97
N ALA A 272 -13.04 41.17 17.48
CA ALA A 272 -12.54 40.10 16.61
C ALA A 272 -11.91 40.61 15.30
N ARG A 273 -12.36 41.76 14.78
CA ARG A 273 -11.81 42.40 13.56
C ARG A 273 -10.28 42.57 13.54
N TYR A 274 -9.63 42.81 14.68
CA TYR A 274 -8.18 43.00 14.74
C TYR A 274 -7.40 41.70 14.47
N ARG A 275 -8.09 40.56 14.60
CA ARG A 275 -7.54 39.23 14.38
C ARG A 275 -7.62 38.76 12.93
N ILE A 276 -8.22 39.53 12.02
CA ILE A 276 -8.43 39.15 10.62
C ILE A 276 -7.12 38.77 9.89
N LEU A 277 -5.98 39.36 10.28
CA LEU A 277 -4.66 39.03 9.70
C LEU A 277 -4.27 37.56 9.89
N ARG A 278 -4.81 36.86 10.89
CA ARG A 278 -4.53 35.43 11.12
C ARG A 278 -5.02 34.56 9.96
N LEU A 279 -5.99 35.03 9.17
CA LEU A 279 -6.46 34.34 7.97
C LEU A 279 -5.46 34.39 6.80
N LEU A 280 -4.40 35.20 6.86
CA LEU A 280 -3.33 35.16 5.86
C LEU A 280 -2.59 33.81 5.82
N LYS A 281 -2.77 32.97 6.84
CA LYS A 281 -2.29 31.58 6.91
C LYS A 281 -3.10 30.59 6.07
N LEU A 282 -4.15 31.01 5.33
CA LEU A 282 -4.93 30.15 4.43
C LEU A 282 -4.11 29.21 3.49
N PRO A 283 -2.93 29.58 2.98
CA PRO A 283 -2.11 28.67 2.17
C PRO A 283 -1.73 27.35 2.86
N ILE A 284 -1.72 27.30 4.20
CA ILE A 284 -1.43 26.08 4.96
C ILE A 284 -2.46 24.97 4.69
N LEU A 285 -3.70 25.36 4.40
CA LEU A 285 -4.77 24.42 4.10
C LEU A 285 -4.47 23.69 2.79
N ILE A 286 -4.04 24.43 1.76
CA ILE A 286 -3.63 23.86 0.48
C ILE A 286 -2.43 22.93 0.69
N GLU A 287 -1.40 23.41 1.41
CA GLU A 287 -0.19 22.64 1.70
C GLU A 287 -0.50 21.33 2.44
N PHE A 288 -1.36 21.35 3.46
CA PHE A 288 -1.74 20.16 4.21
C PHE A 288 -2.46 19.12 3.32
N PHE A 289 -3.47 19.55 2.57
CA PHE A 289 -4.25 18.62 1.74
C PHE A 289 -3.41 18.04 0.59
N ASP A 290 -2.53 18.83 -0.04
CA ASP A 290 -1.67 18.35 -1.13
C ASP A 290 -0.64 17.32 -0.63
N ARG A 291 -0.04 17.56 0.55
CA ARG A 291 0.90 16.62 1.18
C ARG A 291 0.20 15.34 1.64
N THR A 292 -1.03 15.46 2.12
CA THR A 292 -1.84 14.33 2.56
C THR A 292 -2.30 13.48 1.36
N ASP A 293 -2.69 14.11 0.25
CA ASP A 293 -3.10 13.43 -1.00
C ASP A 293 -1.95 12.59 -1.58
N GLN A 294 -0.71 13.07 -1.52
CA GLN A 294 0.48 12.33 -1.96
C GLN A 294 0.81 11.11 -1.09
N ARG A 295 0.37 11.10 0.17
CA ARG A 295 0.73 10.06 1.15
C ARG A 295 -0.34 9.01 1.35
N VAL A 296 -1.61 9.42 1.27
CA VAL A 296 -2.76 8.54 1.49
C VAL A 296 -3.05 7.75 0.22
N LYS A 297 -3.22 6.43 0.35
CA LYS A 297 -3.53 5.54 -0.79
C LYS A 297 -4.83 5.93 -1.52
N SER A 298 -5.78 6.48 -0.78
CA SER A 298 -7.10 6.92 -1.25
C SER A 298 -7.14 8.44 -1.43
N GLY A 299 -6.41 8.98 -2.40
CA GLY A 299 -6.39 10.43 -2.66
C GLY A 299 -7.78 11.04 -2.92
N TYR A 300 -8.72 10.27 -3.51
CA TYR A 300 -10.10 10.72 -3.70
C TYR A 300 -10.80 11.09 -2.38
N ALA A 301 -10.52 10.38 -1.29
CA ALA A 301 -11.11 10.66 0.01
C ALA A 301 -10.57 11.96 0.60
N VAL A 302 -9.28 12.24 0.39
CA VAL A 302 -8.63 13.50 0.80
C VAL A 302 -9.23 14.68 0.02
N ARG A 303 -9.40 14.53 -1.29
CA ARG A 303 -10.04 15.56 -2.14
C ARG A 303 -11.49 15.82 -1.75
N LEU A 304 -12.27 14.77 -1.45
CA LEU A 304 -13.64 14.93 -0.97
C LEU A 304 -13.70 15.62 0.40
N ALA A 305 -12.82 15.24 1.33
CA ALA A 305 -12.71 15.89 2.64
C ALA A 305 -12.37 17.38 2.51
N LYS A 306 -11.45 17.75 1.61
CA LYS A 306 -11.10 19.14 1.30
C LYS A 306 -12.32 19.95 0.87
N ILE A 307 -13.14 19.41 -0.03
CA ILE A 307 -14.36 20.06 -0.52
C ILE A 307 -15.40 20.21 0.60
N LEU A 308 -15.59 19.18 1.44
CA LEU A 308 -16.52 19.24 2.57
C LEU A 308 -16.12 20.33 3.57
N VAL A 309 -14.82 20.46 3.87
CA VAL A 309 -14.32 21.54 4.74
C VAL A 309 -14.60 22.92 4.15
N TYR A 310 -14.39 23.10 2.83
CA TYR A 310 -14.73 24.35 2.15
C TYR A 310 -16.22 24.67 2.20
N MET A 311 -17.08 23.68 1.93
CA MET A 311 -18.52 23.84 1.96
C MET A 311 -19.01 24.27 3.36
N ILE A 312 -18.59 23.55 4.40
CA ILE A 312 -18.98 23.87 5.78
C ILE A 312 -18.53 25.29 6.16
N TYR A 313 -17.31 25.68 5.74
CA TYR A 313 -16.80 27.02 6.00
C TYR A 313 -17.60 28.12 5.29
N VAL A 314 -17.95 27.93 4.02
CA VAL A 314 -18.78 28.90 3.27
C VAL A 314 -20.16 29.04 3.93
N ILE A 315 -20.83 27.92 4.25
CA ILE A 315 -22.12 27.95 4.97
C ILE A 315 -21.98 28.68 6.30
N HIS A 316 -20.88 28.48 7.03
CA HIS A 316 -20.61 29.19 8.28
C HIS A 316 -20.49 30.71 8.08
N VAL A 317 -19.73 31.15 7.07
CA VAL A 317 -19.58 32.59 6.76
C VAL A 317 -20.90 33.20 6.32
N GLU A 318 -21.67 32.50 5.48
CA GLU A 318 -23.03 32.92 5.06
C GLU A 318 -23.96 33.05 6.26
N SER A 319 -23.90 32.10 7.21
CA SER A 319 -24.68 32.15 8.46
C SER A 319 -24.35 33.40 9.29
N CYS A 320 -23.06 33.74 9.39
CA CYS A 320 -22.61 34.94 10.09
C CYS A 320 -23.07 36.21 9.36
N GLY A 321 -23.01 36.23 8.03
CA GLY A 321 -23.50 37.33 7.20
C GLY A 321 -25.01 37.55 7.34
N TYR A 322 -25.79 36.46 7.36
CA TYR A 322 -27.25 36.49 7.57
C TYR A 322 -27.61 37.13 8.92
N TYR A 323 -26.94 36.71 10.01
CA TYR A 323 -27.17 37.31 11.32
C TYR A 323 -26.70 38.76 11.39
N ALA A 324 -25.53 39.08 10.84
CA ALA A 324 -24.99 40.44 10.84
C ALA A 324 -25.91 41.43 10.12
N PHE A 325 -26.52 41.02 9.00
CA PHE A 325 -27.52 41.82 8.31
C PHE A 325 -28.78 42.04 9.16
N ASN A 326 -29.32 40.98 9.76
CA ASN A 326 -30.48 41.07 10.64
C ASN A 326 -30.24 41.99 11.84
N ARG A 327 -29.02 41.97 12.39
CA ARG A 327 -28.62 42.86 13.48
C ARG A 327 -28.56 44.34 13.05
N PHE A 328 -28.06 44.62 11.85
CA PHE A 328 -27.98 45.98 11.31
C PHE A 328 -29.36 46.53 10.96
N HIS A 329 -30.23 45.70 10.36
CA HIS A 329 -31.59 46.07 9.96
C HIS A 329 -32.56 46.14 11.15
N GLY A 330 -32.35 45.32 12.18
CA GLY A 330 -33.13 45.28 13.41
C GLY A 330 -33.69 43.89 13.68
N LEU A 331 -33.40 43.35 14.87
CA LEU A 331 -33.94 42.06 15.31
C LEU A 331 -35.45 42.19 15.59
N ASN A 332 -36.26 41.22 15.14
CA ASN A 332 -37.73 41.28 15.17
C ASN A 332 -38.36 42.45 14.39
N ALA A 333 -37.65 43.06 13.43
CA ALA A 333 -38.23 44.12 12.61
C ALA A 333 -39.38 43.61 11.72
N THR A 334 -39.32 42.36 11.28
CA THR A 334 -40.26 41.73 10.36
C THR A 334 -40.44 40.24 10.64
N ASP A 335 -41.49 39.63 10.08
CA ASP A 335 -41.74 38.17 10.14
C ASP A 335 -40.60 37.32 9.53
N TRP A 336 -39.79 37.95 8.67
CA TRP A 336 -38.59 37.37 8.08
C TRP A 336 -37.36 37.46 8.98
N SER A 337 -37.29 38.52 9.79
CA SER A 337 -36.14 38.79 10.63
C SER A 337 -36.01 37.77 11.77
N ILE A 338 -34.78 37.54 12.23
CA ILE A 338 -34.55 36.60 13.34
C ILE A 338 -35.30 37.10 14.58
N GLY A 339 -36.30 36.33 14.98
CA GLY A 339 -37.11 36.63 16.15
C GLY A 339 -36.38 36.35 17.47
N ASN A 340 -36.82 36.98 18.56
CA ASN A 340 -36.34 36.75 19.94
C ASN A 340 -36.83 35.40 20.51
N GLN A 341 -36.96 34.38 19.67
CA GLN A 341 -37.37 33.04 20.08
C GLN A 341 -36.23 32.37 20.85
N HIS A 342 -36.55 31.47 21.79
CA HIS A 342 -35.60 30.76 22.68
C HIS A 342 -34.55 29.86 21.98
N ASN A 343 -34.44 29.93 20.65
CA ASN A 343 -33.46 29.17 19.88
C ASN A 343 -32.13 29.91 19.80
N ASN A 344 -31.01 29.16 19.79
CA ASN A 344 -29.69 29.76 19.61
C ASN A 344 -29.63 30.43 18.22
N PRO A 345 -29.32 31.74 18.13
CA PRO A 345 -29.36 32.49 16.88
C PRO A 345 -28.35 31.99 15.85
N TYR A 346 -27.22 31.41 16.30
CA TYR A 346 -26.25 30.78 15.39
C TYR A 346 -26.84 29.54 14.72
N ILE A 347 -27.48 28.66 15.50
CA ILE A 347 -28.08 27.42 14.99
C ILE A 347 -29.19 27.75 13.98
N TYR A 348 -30.02 28.74 14.28
CA TYR A 348 -31.06 29.20 13.35
C TYR A 348 -30.48 29.78 12.06
N SER A 349 -29.47 30.65 12.17
CA SER A 349 -28.79 31.25 11.00
C SER A 349 -28.10 30.18 10.15
N PHE A 350 -27.51 29.17 10.78
CA PHE A 350 -26.88 28.03 10.10
C PHE A 350 -27.90 27.15 9.38
N TYR A 351 -29.07 26.93 9.99
CA TYR A 351 -30.19 26.24 9.36
C TYR A 351 -30.69 26.99 8.12
N VAL A 352 -30.84 28.33 8.21
CA VAL A 352 -31.20 29.19 7.09
C VAL A 352 -30.16 29.14 5.97
N ALA A 353 -28.88 29.32 6.29
CA ALA A 353 -27.79 29.23 5.31
C ALA A 353 -27.73 27.86 4.63
N THR A 354 -27.87 26.78 5.39
CA THR A 354 -27.87 25.41 4.83
C THR A 354 -29.03 25.18 3.87
N LYS A 355 -30.25 25.63 4.23
CA LYS A 355 -31.42 25.57 3.33
C LYS A 355 -31.19 26.35 2.04
N MET A 356 -30.58 27.53 2.14
CA MET A 356 -30.27 28.36 0.98
C MET A 356 -29.21 27.73 0.09
N ALA A 357 -28.09 27.27 0.66
CA ALA A 357 -27.05 26.56 -0.08
C ALA A 357 -27.65 25.33 -0.79
N THR A 358 -28.44 24.52 -0.10
CA THR A 358 -29.09 23.33 -0.70
C THR A 358 -30.29 23.63 -1.59
N SER A 359 -30.63 24.91 -1.82
CA SER A 359 -31.79 25.33 -2.62
C SER A 359 -33.14 24.79 -2.12
N ILE A 360 -33.25 24.46 -0.83
CA ILE A 360 -34.49 24.02 -0.17
C ILE A 360 -35.29 25.29 0.19
N GLY A 361 -35.97 25.86 -0.81
CA GLY A 361 -36.60 27.18 -0.80
C GLY A 361 -37.88 27.33 0.03
N ASN A 362 -37.86 26.96 1.30
CA ASN A 362 -38.97 27.17 2.23
C ASN A 362 -38.51 28.01 3.44
N LEU A 363 -38.36 29.31 3.20
CA LEU A 363 -38.06 30.33 4.20
C LEU A 363 -39.16 31.40 4.18
N ALA A 364 -39.29 32.13 5.30
CA ALA A 364 -40.19 33.27 5.39
C ALA A 364 -39.93 34.27 4.25
N HIS A 365 -40.98 34.96 3.80
CA HIS A 365 -40.88 35.93 2.72
C HIS A 365 -40.29 37.24 3.25
N ALA A 366 -39.27 37.75 2.56
CA ALA A 366 -38.78 39.12 2.77
C ALA A 366 -39.93 40.12 2.52
N THR A 367 -39.98 41.19 3.31
CA THR A 367 -41.06 42.18 3.29
C THR A 367 -40.57 43.56 2.88
N ASN A 368 -39.33 43.92 3.24
CA ASN A 368 -38.76 45.23 2.98
C ASN A 368 -37.83 45.28 1.74
N PRO A 369 -37.72 46.42 1.03
CA PRO A 369 -36.76 46.61 -0.07
C PRO A 369 -35.30 46.18 0.24
N PRO A 370 -34.67 46.56 1.37
CA PRO A 370 -33.33 46.08 1.71
C PRO A 370 -33.25 44.55 1.93
N GLU A 371 -34.30 43.94 2.48
CA GLU A 371 -34.38 42.48 2.65
C GLU A 371 -34.44 41.77 1.30
N PHE A 372 -35.18 42.31 0.32
CA PHE A 372 -35.23 41.76 -1.03
C PHE A 372 -33.87 41.79 -1.72
N ILE A 373 -33.14 42.92 -1.63
CA ILE A 373 -31.81 43.05 -2.24
C ILE A 373 -30.83 42.07 -1.59
N PHE A 374 -30.81 42.04 -0.25
CA PHE A 374 -29.94 41.13 0.48
C PHE A 374 -30.27 39.66 0.15
N MET A 375 -31.53 39.25 0.22
CA MET A 375 -31.93 37.87 -0.09
C MET A 375 -31.67 37.47 -1.53
N THR A 376 -31.78 38.40 -2.48
CA THR A 376 -31.44 38.13 -3.89
C THR A 376 -29.94 37.83 -4.05
N VAL A 377 -29.07 38.67 -3.48
CA VAL A 377 -27.61 38.45 -3.52
C VAL A 377 -27.21 37.19 -2.74
N TYR A 378 -27.82 36.98 -1.59
CA TYR A 378 -27.59 35.82 -0.72
C TYR A 378 -27.98 34.52 -1.42
N TRP A 379 -29.14 34.49 -2.08
CA TRP A 379 -29.59 33.32 -2.85
C TRP A 379 -28.70 33.05 -4.06
N LEU A 380 -28.30 34.08 -4.83
CA LEU A 380 -27.38 33.92 -5.96
C LEU A 380 -26.04 33.33 -5.52
N THR A 381 -25.53 33.74 -4.37
CA THR A 381 -24.29 33.21 -3.79
C THR A 381 -24.44 31.73 -3.45
N GLY A 382 -25.52 31.35 -2.76
CA GLY A 382 -25.80 29.94 -2.41
C GLY A 382 -25.95 29.02 -3.63
N VAL A 383 -26.64 29.48 -4.68
CA VAL A 383 -26.78 28.73 -5.95
C VAL A 383 -25.41 28.52 -6.60
N TYR A 384 -24.57 29.56 -6.64
CA TYR A 384 -23.22 29.46 -7.23
C TYR A 384 -22.31 28.50 -6.45
N VAL A 385 -22.33 28.60 -5.12
CA VAL A 385 -21.57 27.69 -4.23
C VAL A 385 -21.99 26.25 -4.46
N SER A 386 -23.28 25.96 -4.49
CA SER A 386 -23.78 24.60 -4.71
C SER A 386 -23.52 24.07 -6.11
N ALA A 387 -23.56 24.92 -7.14
CA ALA A 387 -23.17 24.53 -8.50
C ALA A 387 -21.70 24.10 -8.56
N ILE A 388 -20.79 24.87 -7.94
CA ILE A 388 -19.37 24.52 -7.88
C ILE A 388 -19.15 23.21 -7.13
N LEU A 389 -19.82 23.01 -6.00
CA LEU A 389 -19.67 21.80 -5.19
C LEU A 389 -20.11 20.54 -5.94
N ILE A 390 -21.28 20.59 -6.58
CA ILE A 390 -21.79 19.47 -7.38
C ILE A 390 -20.84 19.19 -8.54
N GLY A 391 -20.33 20.24 -9.22
CA GLY A 391 -19.34 20.10 -10.29
C GLY A 391 -18.08 19.38 -9.82
N GLN A 392 -17.46 19.87 -8.73
CA GLN A 392 -16.22 19.28 -8.20
C GLN A 392 -16.39 17.83 -7.72
N VAL A 393 -17.52 17.51 -7.07
CA VAL A 393 -17.81 16.14 -6.64
C VAL A 393 -17.98 15.23 -7.86
N THR A 394 -18.66 15.70 -8.91
CA THR A 394 -18.85 14.96 -10.16
C THR A 394 -17.50 14.71 -10.85
N ASP A 395 -16.65 15.73 -10.98
CA ASP A 395 -15.32 15.61 -11.58
C ASP A 395 -14.45 14.55 -10.84
N ILE A 396 -14.50 14.55 -9.50
CA ILE A 396 -13.77 13.55 -8.70
C ILE A 396 -14.32 12.15 -8.93
N LEU A 397 -15.65 11.99 -8.95
CA LEU A 397 -16.29 10.69 -9.17
C LEU A 397 -16.02 10.15 -10.57
N ASP A 398 -16.01 11.01 -11.58
CA ASP A 398 -15.71 10.65 -12.96
C ASP A 398 -14.24 10.28 -13.12
N SER A 399 -13.32 11.05 -12.52
CA SER A 399 -11.88 10.72 -12.54
C SER A 399 -11.58 9.35 -11.94
N GLN A 400 -12.33 8.90 -10.93
CA GLN A 400 -12.17 7.57 -10.33
C GLN A 400 -12.66 6.44 -11.24
N ARG A 401 -13.63 6.72 -12.11
CA ARG A 401 -14.24 5.70 -12.99
C ARG A 401 -13.67 5.74 -14.41
N ALA A 402 -12.89 6.76 -14.75
CA ALA A 402 -12.39 7.02 -16.10
C ALA A 402 -11.72 5.79 -16.76
N GLU A 403 -10.81 5.09 -16.08
CA GLU A 403 -10.12 3.91 -16.64
C GLU A 403 -11.08 2.74 -16.92
N ARG A 404 -11.99 2.47 -15.98
CA ARG A 404 -12.99 1.40 -16.12
C ARG A 404 -13.99 1.71 -17.21
N GLU A 405 -14.37 2.97 -17.33
CA GLU A 405 -15.29 3.44 -18.35
C GLU A 405 -14.65 3.39 -19.73
N ALA A 406 -13.41 3.86 -19.88
CA ALA A 406 -12.65 3.74 -21.13
C ALA A 406 -12.52 2.26 -21.58
N TYR A 407 -12.27 1.34 -20.64
CA TYR A 407 -12.23 -0.09 -20.94
C TYR A 407 -13.57 -0.63 -21.44
N ARG A 408 -14.68 -0.27 -20.78
CA ARG A 408 -16.03 -0.66 -21.19
C ARG A 408 -16.39 -0.10 -22.56
N GLN A 409 -16.06 1.17 -22.82
CA GLN A 409 -16.28 1.79 -24.13
C GLN A 409 -15.56 1.05 -25.25
N LEU A 410 -14.31 0.60 -25.02
CA LEU A 410 -13.59 -0.22 -26.00
C LEU A 410 -14.25 -1.58 -26.22
N MET A 411 -14.67 -2.25 -25.15
CA MET A 411 -15.38 -3.53 -25.22
C MET A 411 -16.69 -3.37 -26.02
N ASP A 412 -17.48 -2.34 -25.73
CA ASP A 412 -18.75 -2.08 -26.40
C ASP A 412 -18.56 -1.69 -27.86
N ALA A 413 -17.54 -0.88 -28.17
CA ALA A 413 -17.17 -0.57 -29.55
C ALA A 413 -16.75 -1.82 -30.33
N THR A 414 -15.98 -2.71 -29.71
CA THR A 414 -15.55 -3.98 -30.31
C THR A 414 -16.74 -4.90 -30.56
N ILE A 415 -17.63 -5.07 -29.57
CA ILE A 415 -18.85 -5.89 -29.72
C ILE A 415 -19.75 -5.30 -30.81
N THR A 416 -19.91 -3.98 -30.86
CA THR A 416 -20.71 -3.30 -31.89
C THR A 416 -20.13 -3.53 -33.28
N TYR A 417 -18.79 -3.48 -33.42
CA TYR A 417 -18.11 -3.82 -34.67
C TYR A 417 -18.35 -5.29 -35.08
N LEU A 418 -18.23 -6.24 -34.14
CA LEU A 418 -18.47 -7.66 -34.40
C LEU A 418 -19.91 -7.96 -34.83
N LYS A 419 -20.88 -7.28 -34.21
CA LYS A 419 -22.29 -7.33 -34.62
C LYS A 419 -22.49 -6.76 -36.04
N ARG A 420 -21.80 -5.67 -36.37
CA ARG A 420 -21.86 -5.05 -37.71
C ARG A 420 -21.37 -5.99 -38.81
N ILE A 421 -20.30 -6.75 -38.56
CA ILE A 421 -19.80 -7.77 -39.51
C ILE A 421 -20.60 -9.09 -39.48
N ARG A 422 -21.68 -9.16 -38.71
CA ARG A 422 -22.52 -10.36 -38.52
C ARG A 422 -21.72 -11.58 -38.04
N ALA A 423 -20.80 -11.36 -37.10
CA ALA A 423 -20.10 -12.47 -36.44
C ALA A 423 -21.10 -13.37 -35.68
N PRO A 424 -20.84 -14.69 -35.57
CA PRO A 424 -21.68 -15.59 -34.79
C PRO A 424 -21.79 -15.14 -33.33
N GLU A 425 -22.97 -15.24 -32.71
CA GLU A 425 -23.18 -14.85 -31.30
C GLU A 425 -22.24 -15.60 -30.35
N LYS A 426 -21.90 -16.85 -30.67
CA LYS A 426 -20.91 -17.64 -29.91
C LYS A 426 -19.55 -16.95 -29.82
N ASP A 427 -19.10 -16.28 -30.88
CA ASP A 427 -17.80 -15.60 -30.89
C ASP A 427 -17.88 -14.22 -30.22
N ILE A 428 -19.03 -13.54 -30.33
CA ILE A 428 -19.29 -12.30 -29.61
C ILE A 428 -19.25 -12.54 -28.08
N ASP A 429 -19.90 -13.60 -27.60
CA ASP A 429 -19.90 -13.95 -26.19
C ASP A 429 -18.51 -14.37 -25.68
N LYS A 430 -17.71 -15.05 -26.52
CA LYS A 430 -16.29 -15.33 -26.20
C LYS A 430 -15.50 -14.04 -26.04
N VAL A 431 -15.65 -13.08 -26.96
CA VAL A 431 -14.95 -11.79 -26.89
C VAL A 431 -15.38 -11.02 -25.64
N ARG A 432 -16.68 -10.96 -25.33
CA ARG A 432 -17.17 -10.36 -24.08
C ARG A 432 -16.57 -11.03 -22.83
N THR A 433 -16.54 -12.37 -22.81
CA THR A 433 -15.97 -13.14 -21.70
C THR A 433 -14.48 -12.85 -21.54
N TRP A 434 -13.74 -12.75 -22.65
CA TRP A 434 -12.33 -12.35 -22.65
C TRP A 434 -12.13 -10.96 -22.07
N PHE A 435 -12.88 -9.95 -22.53
CA PHE A 435 -12.79 -8.59 -21.98
C PHE A 435 -13.11 -8.56 -20.48
N ASN A 436 -14.15 -9.25 -20.03
CA ASN A 436 -14.51 -9.26 -18.61
C ASN A 436 -13.42 -9.91 -17.74
N TYR A 437 -12.86 -11.04 -18.17
CA TYR A 437 -11.81 -11.71 -17.42
C TYR A 437 -10.47 -10.95 -17.48
N ASN A 438 -10.15 -10.37 -18.64
CA ASN A 438 -8.93 -9.57 -18.79
C ASN A 438 -8.95 -8.34 -17.87
N TRP A 439 -10.11 -7.68 -17.72
CA TRP A 439 -10.28 -6.60 -16.75
C TRP A 439 -10.04 -7.04 -15.31
N ASP A 440 -10.59 -8.19 -14.91
CA ASP A 440 -10.44 -8.70 -13.55
C ASP A 440 -8.96 -9.01 -13.20
N GLN A 441 -8.18 -9.49 -14.18
CA GLN A 441 -6.77 -9.84 -13.98
C GLN A 441 -5.82 -8.65 -14.13
N GLN A 442 -5.92 -7.89 -15.23
CA GLN A 442 -4.95 -6.84 -15.57
C GLN A 442 -5.37 -5.46 -15.03
N LYS A 443 -6.67 -5.18 -14.95
CA LYS A 443 -7.23 -3.86 -14.61
C LYS A 443 -6.67 -2.70 -15.43
N THR A 444 -6.08 -2.99 -16.59
CA THR A 444 -5.52 -2.00 -17.52
C THR A 444 -5.86 -2.41 -18.95
N LEU A 445 -5.94 -1.42 -19.83
CA LEU A 445 -6.13 -1.58 -21.27
C LEU A 445 -4.86 -2.12 -21.94
N ASP A 446 -3.70 -1.56 -21.58
CA ASP A 446 -2.40 -1.97 -22.11
C ASP A 446 -1.33 -1.87 -21.02
N GLU A 447 -0.90 -3.03 -20.53
CA GLU A 447 0.18 -3.14 -19.54
C GLU A 447 1.52 -2.64 -20.12
N ASN A 448 1.73 -2.79 -21.44
CA ASN A 448 3.00 -2.39 -22.06
C ASN A 448 3.14 -0.87 -22.10
N MET A 449 2.07 -0.15 -22.42
CA MET A 449 2.07 1.32 -22.40
C MET A 449 2.46 1.88 -21.03
N LEU A 450 1.98 1.27 -19.94
CA LEU A 450 2.34 1.69 -18.58
C LEU A 450 3.81 1.40 -18.25
N ILE A 451 4.32 0.26 -18.69
CA ILE A 451 5.71 -0.14 -18.48
C ILE A 451 6.66 0.71 -19.35
N ASP A 452 6.25 1.09 -20.55
CA ASP A 452 7.02 1.93 -21.48
C ASP A 452 7.09 3.40 -21.04
N ALA A 453 6.17 3.85 -20.18
CA ALA A 453 6.25 5.16 -19.55
C ALA A 453 7.40 5.27 -18.52
N LEU A 454 7.93 4.13 -18.04
CA LEU A 454 9.02 4.10 -17.07
C LEU A 454 10.39 4.33 -17.75
N PRO A 455 11.32 5.06 -17.12
CA PRO A 455 12.70 5.10 -17.55
C PRO A 455 13.31 3.69 -17.65
N LEU A 456 14.14 3.47 -18.67
CA LEU A 456 14.68 2.15 -19.02
C LEU A 456 15.24 1.37 -17.82
N LYS A 457 16.01 2.03 -16.95
CA LYS A 457 16.60 1.38 -15.77
C LYS A 457 15.53 0.88 -14.79
N LEU A 458 14.54 1.72 -14.46
CA LEU A 458 13.45 1.35 -13.54
C LEU A 458 12.56 0.26 -14.14
N LYS A 459 12.29 0.34 -15.44
CA LYS A 459 11.58 -0.69 -16.19
C LYS A 459 12.29 -2.04 -16.06
N THR A 460 13.58 -2.09 -16.34
CA THR A 460 14.38 -3.32 -16.26
C THR A 460 14.41 -3.88 -14.84
N ASP A 461 14.71 -3.06 -13.83
CA ASP A 461 14.79 -3.49 -12.44
C ASP A 461 13.44 -4.05 -11.93
N MET A 462 12.33 -3.39 -12.26
CA MET A 462 10.98 -3.86 -11.90
C MET A 462 10.64 -5.19 -12.60
N LEU A 463 10.88 -5.28 -13.92
CA LEU A 463 10.57 -6.49 -14.68
C LEU A 463 11.37 -7.69 -14.18
N ILE A 464 12.65 -7.48 -13.86
CA ILE A 464 13.51 -8.51 -13.26
C ILE A 464 12.92 -8.96 -11.93
N ASP A 465 12.59 -8.06 -11.00
CA ASP A 465 12.09 -8.45 -9.69
C ASP A 465 10.77 -9.24 -9.77
N VAL A 466 9.86 -8.83 -10.66
CA VAL A 466 8.54 -9.47 -10.81
C VAL A 466 8.62 -10.81 -11.54
N HIS A 467 9.45 -10.95 -12.57
CA HIS A 467 9.41 -12.13 -13.47
C HIS A 467 10.58 -13.11 -13.30
N TYR A 468 11.68 -12.70 -12.66
CA TYR A 468 12.86 -13.56 -12.50
C TYR A 468 12.56 -14.85 -11.73
N LYS A 469 11.70 -14.80 -10.71
CA LYS A 469 11.32 -15.98 -9.92
C LYS A 469 10.60 -17.04 -10.74
N THR A 470 9.83 -16.64 -11.74
CA THR A 470 9.11 -17.55 -12.63
C THR A 470 10.05 -18.11 -13.70
N LEU A 471 10.87 -17.26 -14.33
CA LEU A 471 11.78 -17.69 -15.39
C LEU A 471 12.96 -18.54 -14.90
N SER A 472 13.50 -18.26 -13.72
CA SER A 472 14.59 -19.06 -13.14
C SER A 472 14.18 -20.50 -12.80
N LYS A 473 12.89 -20.77 -12.58
CA LYS A 473 12.36 -22.12 -12.32
C LYS A 473 12.15 -22.93 -13.59
N VAL A 474 12.12 -22.28 -14.75
CA VAL A 474 11.89 -22.94 -16.04
C VAL A 474 13.02 -23.93 -16.31
N SER A 475 12.65 -25.18 -16.57
CA SER A 475 13.62 -26.26 -16.83
C SER A 475 14.54 -25.96 -18.01
N LEU A 476 14.05 -25.27 -19.04
CA LEU A 476 14.82 -24.87 -20.22
C LEU A 476 15.97 -23.91 -19.87
N PHE A 477 15.73 -22.92 -19.01
CA PHE A 477 16.70 -21.89 -18.62
C PHE A 477 17.52 -22.24 -17.36
N LYS A 478 17.27 -23.42 -16.78
CA LYS A 478 18.13 -23.97 -15.74
C LYS A 478 19.56 -24.10 -16.31
N ASP A 479 20.55 -23.57 -15.61
CA ASP A 479 21.98 -23.53 -15.99
C ASP A 479 22.36 -22.47 -17.04
N CYS A 480 21.50 -21.47 -17.27
CA CYS A 480 21.80 -20.27 -18.04
C CYS A 480 22.32 -19.13 -17.14
N GLU A 481 23.11 -18.23 -17.72
CA GLU A 481 23.60 -17.03 -17.05
C GLU A 481 22.44 -16.10 -16.67
N ARG A 482 22.54 -15.41 -15.53
CA ARG A 482 21.47 -14.53 -15.02
C ARG A 482 21.23 -13.33 -15.93
N THR A 483 22.28 -12.75 -16.48
CA THR A 483 22.26 -11.61 -17.43
C THR A 483 21.42 -11.92 -18.66
N MET A 484 21.58 -13.12 -19.24
CA MET A 484 20.75 -13.59 -20.35
C MET A 484 19.27 -13.70 -19.97
N ILE A 485 18.96 -14.18 -18.77
CA ILE A 485 17.58 -14.26 -18.29
C ILE A 485 16.98 -12.85 -18.14
N PHE A 486 17.75 -11.85 -17.69
CA PHE A 486 17.30 -10.47 -17.58
C PHE A 486 16.95 -9.87 -18.94
N ASP A 487 17.80 -10.05 -19.95
CA ASP A 487 17.52 -9.58 -21.32
C ASP A 487 16.27 -10.24 -21.92
N LEU A 488 16.03 -11.52 -21.61
CA LEU A 488 14.82 -12.21 -22.03
C LEU A 488 13.57 -11.69 -21.34
N ILE A 489 13.64 -11.41 -20.03
CA ILE A 489 12.52 -10.87 -19.24
C ILE A 489 12.00 -9.56 -19.83
N CYS A 490 12.90 -8.68 -20.27
CA CYS A 490 12.54 -7.40 -20.88
C CYS A 490 11.76 -7.53 -22.20
N LYS A 491 11.78 -8.70 -22.84
CA LYS A 491 11.09 -8.96 -24.12
C LYS A 491 9.84 -9.83 -23.99
N LEU A 492 9.51 -10.30 -22.78
CA LEU A 492 8.31 -11.10 -22.57
C LEU A 492 7.05 -10.26 -22.64
N LYS A 493 6.02 -10.76 -23.32
CA LYS A 493 4.70 -10.14 -23.36
C LYS A 493 3.66 -11.05 -22.71
N PRO A 494 2.90 -10.59 -21.71
CA PRO A 494 1.82 -11.39 -21.13
C PRO A 494 0.64 -11.51 -22.12
N VAL A 495 0.07 -12.70 -22.25
CA VAL A 495 -1.09 -13.00 -23.09
C VAL A 495 -2.08 -13.88 -22.32
N LEU A 496 -3.37 -13.58 -22.44
CA LEU A 496 -4.46 -14.30 -21.79
C LEU A 496 -5.20 -15.20 -22.80
N PHE A 497 -5.38 -16.46 -22.42
CA PHE A 497 -6.18 -17.45 -23.17
C PHE A 497 -7.42 -17.89 -22.37
N LEU A 498 -8.54 -18.02 -23.08
CA LEU A 498 -9.81 -18.51 -22.55
C LEU A 498 -9.81 -20.05 -22.34
N PRO A 499 -10.68 -20.59 -21.47
CA PRO A 499 -10.89 -22.02 -21.35
C PRO A 499 -11.27 -22.67 -22.68
N GLY A 500 -10.64 -23.80 -23.00
CA GLY A 500 -10.86 -24.55 -24.24
C GLY A 500 -10.23 -23.95 -25.50
N ALA A 501 -9.63 -22.76 -25.42
CA ALA A 501 -8.97 -22.14 -26.57
C ALA A 501 -7.69 -22.91 -26.96
N PHE A 502 -7.53 -23.16 -28.26
CA PHE A 502 -6.28 -23.69 -28.81
C PHE A 502 -5.24 -22.57 -28.87
N ILE A 503 -4.05 -22.83 -28.31
CA ILE A 503 -2.91 -21.92 -28.27
C ILE A 503 -1.97 -22.23 -29.44
N CYS A 504 -1.83 -23.51 -29.78
CA CYS A 504 -1.03 -23.97 -30.92
C CYS A 504 -1.75 -25.16 -31.56
N GLU A 505 -1.83 -25.18 -32.88
CA GLU A 505 -2.32 -26.36 -33.61
C GLU A 505 -1.18 -27.07 -34.33
N LYS A 506 -1.24 -28.40 -34.36
CA LYS A 506 -0.22 -29.26 -34.97
C LYS A 506 -0.12 -28.93 -36.45
N GLY A 507 1.10 -28.63 -36.91
CA GLY A 507 1.39 -28.31 -38.31
C GLY A 507 1.40 -26.81 -38.63
N GLU A 508 0.90 -25.93 -37.75
CA GLU A 508 1.01 -24.48 -37.92
C GLU A 508 2.45 -23.99 -37.85
N VAL A 509 2.74 -22.82 -38.41
CA VAL A 509 4.07 -22.20 -38.30
C VAL A 509 4.25 -21.63 -36.88
N GLY A 510 5.21 -22.15 -36.13
CA GLY A 510 5.50 -21.71 -34.77
C GLY A 510 6.55 -20.59 -34.73
N LEU A 511 6.11 -19.34 -34.59
CA LEU A 511 6.98 -18.16 -34.51
C LEU A 511 7.28 -17.69 -33.08
N GLU A 512 6.68 -18.34 -32.09
CA GLU A 512 6.68 -17.87 -30.70
C GLU A 512 6.77 -19.06 -29.76
N MET A 513 7.34 -18.87 -28.58
CA MET A 513 7.27 -19.83 -27.47
C MET A 513 6.44 -19.25 -26.33
N TYR A 514 5.91 -20.13 -25.50
CA TYR A 514 5.05 -19.76 -24.39
C TYR A 514 5.56 -20.34 -23.07
N ILE A 515 5.55 -19.50 -22.04
CA ILE A 515 5.88 -19.87 -20.66
C ILE A 515 4.60 -19.75 -19.83
N VAL A 516 4.23 -20.81 -19.11
CA VAL A 516 3.02 -20.80 -18.29
C VAL A 516 3.28 -19.99 -17.02
N LYS A 517 2.62 -18.82 -16.89
CA LYS A 517 2.67 -17.98 -15.69
C LYS A 517 1.60 -18.39 -14.68
N GLN A 518 0.37 -18.59 -15.15
CA GLN A 518 -0.76 -18.98 -14.30
C GLN A 518 -1.76 -19.79 -15.13
N GLY A 519 -2.35 -20.83 -14.55
CA GLY A 519 -3.33 -21.70 -15.20
C GLY A 519 -2.76 -23.06 -15.59
N PHE A 520 -3.56 -23.82 -16.34
CA PHE A 520 -3.24 -25.18 -16.77
C PHE A 520 -3.45 -25.31 -18.27
N VAL A 521 -2.44 -25.86 -18.93
CA VAL A 521 -2.43 -26.04 -20.39
C VAL A 521 -2.31 -27.52 -20.70
N GLU A 522 -3.13 -28.04 -21.62
CA GLU A 522 -3.17 -29.46 -21.97
C GLU A 522 -2.65 -29.67 -23.39
N VAL A 523 -1.72 -30.61 -23.54
CA VAL A 523 -1.28 -31.10 -24.85
C VAL A 523 -2.23 -32.22 -25.26
N VAL A 524 -2.95 -32.02 -26.37
CA VAL A 524 -4.02 -32.91 -26.82
C VAL A 524 -3.74 -33.51 -28.20
N GLY A 525 -4.31 -34.68 -28.45
CA GLY A 525 -4.35 -35.28 -29.78
C GLY A 525 -5.24 -36.51 -29.84
N GLY A 526 -4.90 -37.44 -30.73
CA GLY A 526 -5.79 -38.54 -31.13
C GLY A 526 -6.74 -38.14 -32.26
N PRO A 527 -7.58 -39.07 -32.76
CA PRO A 527 -8.48 -38.84 -33.89
C PRO A 527 -9.46 -37.68 -33.66
N ASP A 528 -9.91 -37.49 -32.40
CA ASP A 528 -10.94 -36.49 -32.03
C ASP A 528 -10.43 -35.40 -31.06
N LEU A 529 -9.11 -35.20 -30.93
CA LEU A 529 -8.50 -34.25 -29.97
C LEU A 529 -8.90 -34.49 -28.49
N SER A 530 -9.45 -35.66 -28.18
CA SER A 530 -9.98 -36.03 -26.86
C SER A 530 -8.93 -36.60 -25.91
N THR A 531 -7.81 -37.08 -26.44
CA THR A 531 -6.76 -37.66 -25.61
C THR A 531 -5.81 -36.57 -25.12
N VAL A 532 -5.72 -36.42 -23.79
CA VAL A 532 -4.77 -35.54 -23.12
C VAL A 532 -3.48 -36.32 -22.89
N PHE A 533 -2.36 -35.85 -23.44
CA PHE A 533 -1.05 -36.46 -23.23
C PHE A 533 -0.40 -35.96 -21.94
N VAL A 534 -0.37 -34.65 -21.76
CA VAL A 534 0.32 -33.98 -20.64
C VAL A 534 -0.42 -32.70 -20.26
N THR A 535 -0.52 -32.43 -18.97
CA THR A 535 -0.96 -31.12 -18.45
C THR A 535 0.24 -30.34 -17.94
N LEU A 536 0.54 -29.23 -18.60
CA LEU A 536 1.58 -28.27 -18.25
C LEU A 536 1.07 -27.33 -17.15
N LYS A 537 1.92 -27.10 -16.15
CA LYS A 537 1.64 -26.24 -14.99
C LYS A 537 2.50 -24.98 -15.05
N GLU A 538 2.34 -24.09 -14.08
CA GLU A 538 3.20 -22.91 -13.92
C GLU A 538 4.70 -23.26 -13.95
N GLY A 539 5.48 -22.48 -14.70
CA GLY A 539 6.91 -22.68 -14.91
C GLY A 539 7.26 -23.68 -16.01
N SER A 540 6.27 -24.36 -16.61
CA SER A 540 6.48 -25.15 -17.83
C SER A 540 6.60 -24.25 -19.06
N VAL A 541 7.36 -24.72 -20.06
CA VAL A 541 7.54 -24.06 -21.35
C VAL A 541 7.08 -25.00 -22.45
N PHE A 542 6.49 -24.43 -23.50
CA PHE A 542 6.14 -25.14 -24.71
C PHE A 542 6.31 -24.25 -25.95
N GLY A 543 6.48 -24.87 -27.11
CA GLY A 543 6.73 -24.19 -28.38
C GLY A 543 8.20 -23.84 -28.65
N GLU A 544 9.10 -24.24 -27.76
CA GLU A 544 10.55 -24.07 -27.84
C GLU A 544 11.18 -24.81 -29.04
N ILE A 545 10.60 -25.96 -29.43
CA ILE A 545 11.08 -26.78 -30.55
C ILE A 545 10.97 -26.04 -31.89
N SER A 546 9.83 -25.36 -32.11
CA SER A 546 9.59 -24.59 -33.34
C SER A 546 10.47 -23.34 -33.41
N LEU A 547 10.78 -22.73 -32.26
CA LEU A 547 11.61 -21.53 -32.17
C LEU A 547 13.08 -21.84 -32.51
N LEU A 548 13.62 -22.94 -31.97
CA LEU A 548 15.02 -23.36 -32.16
C LEU A 548 15.30 -24.10 -33.48
N ALA A 549 14.29 -24.22 -34.36
CA ALA A 549 14.36 -24.84 -35.68
C ALA A 549 15.07 -26.22 -35.70
N ILE A 550 14.78 -27.05 -34.70
CA ILE A 550 15.57 -28.27 -34.37
C ILE A 550 15.55 -29.34 -35.49
N GLN A 551 14.73 -29.17 -36.53
CA GLN A 551 14.63 -30.11 -37.68
C GLN A 551 14.48 -29.41 -39.05
N GLY A 552 14.87 -28.13 -39.17
CA GLY A 552 14.68 -27.37 -40.41
C GLY A 552 13.20 -27.08 -40.75
N LYS A 553 12.27 -27.43 -39.87
CA LYS A 553 10.83 -27.15 -39.98
C LYS A 553 10.38 -26.28 -38.80
N ASN A 554 9.95 -25.06 -39.08
CA ASN A 554 9.36 -24.15 -38.09
C ASN A 554 7.88 -24.48 -37.82
N ARG A 555 7.50 -25.77 -37.78
CA ARG A 555 6.10 -26.18 -37.57
C ARG A 555 5.84 -26.67 -36.15
N ARG A 556 4.63 -26.46 -35.64
CA ARG A 556 4.15 -26.96 -34.35
C ARG A 556 4.01 -28.48 -34.38
N THR A 557 4.47 -29.14 -33.33
CA THR A 557 4.52 -30.61 -33.23
C THR A 557 3.28 -31.23 -32.59
N ALA A 558 2.51 -30.47 -31.83
CA ALA A 558 1.35 -30.93 -31.07
C ALA A 558 0.27 -29.85 -30.98
N ASN A 559 -0.98 -30.29 -30.73
CA ASN A 559 -2.07 -29.39 -30.39
C ASN A 559 -2.01 -29.06 -28.90
N VAL A 560 -2.10 -27.80 -28.56
CA VAL A 560 -2.03 -27.32 -27.18
C VAL A 560 -3.25 -26.45 -26.93
N ARG A 561 -4.03 -26.78 -25.91
CA ARG A 561 -5.23 -26.02 -25.52
C ARG A 561 -5.18 -25.59 -24.06
N SER A 562 -5.82 -24.48 -23.75
CA SER A 562 -5.98 -24.04 -22.36
C SER A 562 -7.10 -24.82 -21.68
N LYS A 563 -6.87 -25.36 -20.47
CA LYS A 563 -7.92 -26.05 -19.70
C LYS A 563 -8.90 -25.06 -19.07
N GLY A 564 -8.36 -23.98 -18.52
CA GLY A 564 -9.11 -22.89 -17.89
C GLY A 564 -8.67 -21.54 -18.45
N TYR A 565 -8.84 -20.49 -17.66
CA TYR A 565 -8.19 -19.21 -17.97
C TYR A 565 -6.70 -19.34 -17.67
N SER A 566 -5.87 -19.16 -18.70
CA SER A 566 -4.42 -19.28 -18.57
C SER A 566 -3.74 -18.00 -19.03
N THR A 567 -2.85 -17.49 -18.19
CA THR A 567 -1.97 -16.36 -18.51
C THR A 567 -0.59 -16.91 -18.85
N LEU A 568 -0.12 -16.62 -20.05
CA LEU A 568 1.15 -17.09 -20.59
C LEU A 568 2.06 -15.91 -20.88
N PHE A 569 3.37 -16.09 -20.74
CA PHE A 569 4.32 -15.19 -21.35
C PHE A 569 4.66 -15.67 -22.75
N ARG A 570 4.47 -14.79 -23.71
CA ARG A 570 4.84 -14.98 -25.10
C ARG A 570 6.22 -14.38 -25.34
N LEU A 571 7.10 -15.17 -25.95
CA LEU A 571 8.36 -14.68 -26.50
C LEU A 571 8.43 -15.00 -27.98
N THR A 572 8.66 -13.98 -28.81
CA THR A 572 8.77 -14.17 -30.25
C THR A 572 10.15 -14.68 -30.64
N LYS A 573 10.24 -15.35 -31.80
CA LYS A 573 11.51 -15.84 -32.33
C LYS A 573 12.51 -14.71 -32.59
N SER A 574 12.05 -13.59 -33.16
CA SER A 574 12.91 -12.42 -33.42
C SER A 574 13.49 -11.86 -32.13
N ASP A 575 12.65 -11.70 -31.11
CA ASP A 575 13.05 -11.16 -29.81
C ASP A 575 14.07 -12.07 -29.12
N PHE A 576 13.83 -13.38 -29.17
CA PHE A 576 14.73 -14.39 -28.64
C PHE A 576 16.06 -14.43 -29.38
N GLU A 577 16.06 -14.48 -30.72
CA GLU A 577 17.29 -14.52 -31.51
C GLU A 577 18.14 -13.26 -31.30
N GLU A 578 17.49 -12.09 -31.23
CA GLU A 578 18.17 -10.84 -30.92
C GLU A 578 18.80 -10.85 -29.52
N ALA A 579 18.09 -11.35 -28.50
CA ALA A 579 18.68 -11.49 -27.15
C ALA A 579 19.84 -12.50 -27.13
N MET A 580 19.72 -13.59 -27.89
CA MET A 580 20.75 -14.64 -27.95
C MET A 580 22.02 -14.23 -28.71
N LYS A 581 22.00 -13.16 -29.52
CA LYS A 581 23.21 -12.64 -30.19
C LYS A 581 24.33 -12.33 -29.19
N ASN A 582 23.97 -11.85 -28.01
CA ASN A 582 24.91 -11.51 -26.94
C ASN A 582 25.42 -12.75 -26.17
N TYR A 583 24.74 -13.91 -26.28
CA TYR A 583 25.04 -15.11 -25.50
C TYR A 583 25.17 -16.39 -26.37
N PRO A 584 26.16 -16.45 -27.30
CA PRO A 584 26.27 -17.54 -28.27
C PRO A 584 26.59 -18.90 -27.65
N VAL A 585 27.28 -18.94 -26.51
CA VAL A 585 27.57 -20.18 -25.77
C VAL A 585 26.28 -20.75 -25.17
N ALA A 586 25.46 -19.90 -24.57
CA ALA A 586 24.23 -20.31 -23.93
C ALA A 586 23.16 -20.71 -24.96
N TYR A 587 23.12 -20.03 -26.12
CA TYR A 587 22.30 -20.43 -27.26
C TYR A 587 22.58 -21.88 -27.71
N ARG A 588 23.87 -22.27 -27.82
CA ARG A 588 24.27 -23.65 -28.14
C ARG A 588 23.83 -24.65 -27.07
N LYS A 589 23.94 -24.30 -25.78
CA LYS A 589 23.47 -25.14 -24.67
C LYS A 589 21.96 -25.34 -24.72
N LEU A 590 21.19 -24.27 -24.93
CA LEU A 590 19.73 -24.31 -25.07
C LEU A 590 19.30 -25.19 -26.24
N LYS A 591 19.96 -25.07 -27.40
CA LYS A 591 19.68 -25.91 -28.58
C LYS A 591 19.90 -27.41 -28.30
N ARG A 592 21.00 -27.77 -27.63
CA ARG A 592 21.27 -29.16 -27.21
C ARG A 592 20.26 -29.66 -26.19
N LYS A 593 19.86 -28.83 -25.23
CA LYS A 593 18.89 -29.18 -24.19
C LYS A 593 17.51 -29.44 -24.78
N ALA A 594 17.05 -28.57 -25.68
CA ALA A 594 15.80 -28.74 -26.40
C ALA A 594 15.82 -29.99 -27.31
N GLN A 595 16.95 -30.30 -27.96
CA GLN A 595 17.13 -31.55 -28.71
C GLN A 595 16.99 -32.80 -27.83
N LYS A 596 17.59 -32.80 -26.64
CA LYS A 596 17.46 -33.89 -25.67
C LYS A 596 16.02 -34.04 -25.17
N MET A 597 15.35 -32.93 -24.86
CA MET A 597 13.93 -32.96 -24.46
C MET A 597 13.06 -33.57 -25.56
N LEU A 598 13.28 -33.22 -26.82
CA LEU A 598 12.55 -33.79 -27.96
C LEU A 598 12.78 -35.31 -28.12
N GLN A 599 14.00 -35.80 -27.91
CA GLN A 599 14.29 -37.24 -27.99
C GLN A 599 13.61 -38.01 -26.85
N ASN A 600 13.69 -37.48 -25.63
CA ASN A 600 13.04 -38.08 -24.47
C ASN A 600 11.51 -38.10 -24.62
N ASP A 601 10.92 -37.03 -25.17
CA ASP A 601 9.48 -36.97 -25.39
C ASP A 601 9.01 -37.94 -26.49
N LYS A 602 9.83 -38.17 -27.53
CA LYS A 602 9.56 -39.22 -28.53
C LYS A 602 9.58 -40.61 -27.92
N GLN A 603 10.60 -40.93 -27.12
CA GLN A 603 10.71 -42.23 -26.44
C GLN A 603 9.52 -42.46 -25.51
N LYS A 604 9.17 -41.47 -24.69
CA LYS A 604 7.99 -41.55 -23.80
C LYS A 604 6.69 -41.68 -24.58
N ALA A 605 6.55 -41.01 -25.73
CA ALA A 605 5.37 -41.15 -26.57
C ALA A 605 5.27 -42.55 -27.20
N GLU A 606 6.39 -43.15 -27.60
CA GLU A 606 6.45 -44.51 -28.12
C GLU A 606 6.15 -45.56 -27.03
N GLU A 607 6.67 -45.39 -25.82
CA GLU A 607 6.36 -46.23 -24.65
C GLU A 607 4.89 -46.12 -24.23
N ALA A 608 4.34 -44.90 -24.23
CA ALA A 608 2.93 -44.66 -23.94
C ALA A 608 2.00 -45.20 -25.04
N ALA A 609 2.46 -45.27 -26.29
CA ALA A 609 1.73 -45.91 -27.38
C ALA A 609 1.73 -47.43 -27.23
N LYS A 610 2.89 -48.04 -26.94
CA LYS A 610 3.04 -49.48 -26.71
C LYS A 610 2.20 -49.97 -25.52
N SER A 611 2.27 -49.30 -24.37
CA SER A 611 1.45 -49.65 -23.19
C SER A 611 -0.06 -49.51 -23.44
N LYS A 612 -0.49 -48.57 -24.29
CA LYS A 612 -1.90 -48.46 -24.72
C LYS A 612 -2.32 -49.56 -25.70
N GLU A 613 -1.41 -50.03 -26.55
CA GLU A 613 -1.64 -51.20 -27.42
C GLU A 613 -1.74 -52.48 -26.60
N GLU A 614 -0.82 -52.69 -25.66
CA GLU A 614 -0.83 -53.83 -24.72
C GLU A 614 -2.10 -53.83 -23.89
N GLY A 615 -2.49 -52.69 -23.30
CA GLY A 615 -3.74 -52.57 -22.54
C GLY A 615 -5.00 -52.73 -23.39
N LYS A 616 -4.96 -52.47 -24.71
CA LYS A 616 -6.07 -52.76 -25.65
C LYS A 616 -6.09 -54.22 -26.07
N ALA A 617 -4.93 -54.86 -26.25
CA ALA A 617 -4.78 -56.28 -26.54
C ALA A 617 -5.28 -57.13 -25.37
N GLU A 618 -4.87 -56.80 -24.14
CA GLU A 618 -5.31 -57.47 -22.92
C GLU A 618 -6.83 -57.29 -22.68
N LYS A 619 -7.39 -56.13 -23.04
CA LYS A 619 -8.85 -55.92 -23.03
C LYS A 619 -9.57 -56.75 -24.09
N ARG A 620 -8.99 -56.90 -25.29
CA ARG A 620 -9.55 -57.75 -26.35
C ARG A 620 -9.47 -59.23 -25.99
N GLU A 621 -8.40 -59.65 -25.34
CA GLU A 621 -8.21 -61.01 -24.85
C GLU A 621 -9.21 -61.35 -23.73
N LYS A 622 -9.36 -60.46 -22.74
CA LYS A 622 -10.40 -60.58 -21.70
C LYS A 622 -11.83 -60.57 -22.26
N ILE A 623 -12.10 -59.85 -23.35
CA ILE A 623 -13.39 -59.89 -24.04
C ILE A 623 -13.56 -61.21 -24.80
N SER A 624 -12.50 -61.73 -25.43
CA SER A 624 -12.50 -63.01 -26.14
C SER A 624 -12.72 -64.20 -25.19
N GLU A 625 -12.06 -64.23 -24.03
CA GLU A 625 -12.29 -65.23 -22.99
C GLU A 625 -13.74 -65.21 -22.47
N ARG A 626 -14.30 -64.00 -22.30
CA ARG A 626 -15.68 -63.82 -21.84
C ARG A 626 -16.72 -64.22 -22.89
N ILE A 627 -16.38 -64.15 -24.19
CA ILE A 627 -17.23 -64.63 -25.30
C ILE A 627 -17.09 -66.15 -25.46
N GLY A 628 -15.92 -66.74 -25.19
CA GLY A 628 -15.71 -68.19 -25.20
C GLY A 628 -16.46 -68.93 -24.08
N SER A 629 -16.87 -68.24 -23.01
CA SER A 629 -17.67 -68.79 -21.91
C SER A 629 -19.19 -68.66 -22.06
N LEU A 630 -19.70 -68.18 -23.21
CA LEU A 630 -21.14 -68.07 -23.45
C LEU A 630 -21.65 -69.32 -24.19
N GLU A 631 -22.19 -70.28 -23.43
CA GLU A 631 -23.05 -71.33 -23.97
C GLU A 631 -24.30 -70.69 -24.61
N ILE A 632 -24.57 -71.07 -25.85
CA ILE A 632 -25.79 -70.68 -26.58
C ILE A 632 -26.96 -71.46 -25.99
N ILE A 633 -27.73 -70.84 -25.10
CA ILE A 633 -28.97 -71.41 -24.58
C ILE A 633 -30.08 -71.19 -25.63
N PRO A 634 -30.74 -72.25 -26.14
CA PRO A 634 -31.84 -72.09 -27.08
C PRO A 634 -33.09 -71.58 -26.35
N VAL A 635 -33.75 -70.59 -26.95
CA VAL A 635 -34.97 -69.98 -26.41
C VAL A 635 -36.17 -70.86 -26.73
N GLU A 636 -36.66 -71.62 -25.75
CA GLU A 636 -38.01 -72.15 -25.77
C GLU A 636 -38.64 -72.24 -24.36
N ARG A 637 -39.85 -71.64 -24.25
CA ARG A 637 -40.88 -71.75 -23.18
C ARG A 637 -40.56 -71.01 -21.86
N ARG A 638 -41.49 -70.32 -21.19
CA ARG A 638 -42.97 -70.30 -21.25
C ARG A 638 -43.47 -69.02 -20.55
N LEU A 639 -44.50 -68.40 -21.12
CA LEU A 639 -45.47 -67.58 -20.39
C LEU A 639 -46.07 -68.37 -19.22
N SER A 640 -46.26 -67.75 -18.04
CA SER A 640 -47.52 -67.77 -17.24
C SER A 640 -47.36 -67.23 -15.80
N ARG A 641 -48.19 -66.22 -15.49
CA ARG A 641 -48.91 -65.91 -14.21
C ARG A 641 -48.18 -65.40 -12.95
N MET A 642 -48.62 -64.18 -12.56
CA MET A 642 -49.18 -63.72 -11.25
C MET A 642 -48.33 -63.92 -9.98
N SER A 643 -48.30 -63.06 -8.96
CA SER A 643 -49.12 -61.91 -8.53
C SER A 643 -48.37 -61.09 -7.48
N MET A 644 -48.82 -59.85 -7.28
CA MET A 644 -48.61 -58.99 -6.10
C MET A 644 -48.40 -59.72 -4.77
N VAL A 645 -47.45 -59.20 -3.98
CA VAL A 645 -47.59 -59.06 -2.52
C VAL A 645 -47.06 -57.67 -2.13
N VAL A 646 -47.93 -56.92 -1.48
CA VAL A 646 -47.69 -55.67 -0.75
C VAL A 646 -47.32 -56.08 0.68
N ASP A 647 -46.32 -55.43 1.30
CA ASP A 647 -46.46 -54.84 2.64
C ASP A 647 -45.17 -54.15 3.13
N GLU A 648 -45.44 -53.10 3.90
CA GLU A 648 -44.60 -52.02 4.43
C GLU A 648 -43.51 -52.47 5.42
N VAL A 649 -42.37 -51.76 5.45
CA VAL A 649 -41.97 -50.73 6.45
C VAL A 649 -40.78 -49.94 5.90
#